data_AF-A0A6C0LA48-F1
#
_entry.id   AF-A0A6C0LA48-F1
#
_cell.length_a   1.000
_cell.length_b   1.000
_cell.length_c   1.000
_cell.angle_alpha   90.00
_cell.angle_beta   90.00
_cell.angle_gamma   90.00
#
_symmetry.space_group_name_H-M   'P 1'
#
loop_
_entity.id
_entity.type
_entity.pdbx_description
1 polymer ?
#
loop_
_entity_poly.entity_id
_entity_poly.type
_entity_poly.pdbx_seq_one_letter_code
_entity_poly.pdbx_strand_id
1 'polypeptide(L)'
;MKYIILCGGIGKRLTNYSLPKPLNLVQGRHMIEYVIDNIPSDEILIIYNIFLDEYNFQEILINKCKSKKLHFSQIDYLTRGAVETAFVGINKFIKYIGDDENIVFIDNDNIHNITKQMPVFENDFIGYAINSNKQITDLSFIKFENNQLTAIEEKHKISDFYCCGFYGFKNTKNFLKYAQLLLSDNSLSCNSSTEYYFSALYNIIIKNGENVEPFYIEETNHIGTFKDILVKNYIVPKDKLRICFDLDNTLVTYPTIVGDYSTVKPINSNISLLKNLKNEGHEIIIYTARRMKTHNGNVGKVIKDIASVTIDTLERLNIDYDELIFGKPIADIYIDDRAINPYINDISYFGLFHDTNNAQQFIPNKINNNKYNKIRRCDEYIVKTGPQDILKGELFYYQNIPRGFENYFPRLIDYTYVKETNSIDLKIEYIEGIPLYYLYKNCLLTHSHIDKLFDILNNLHFYKDDSKHAICATSNNIKNNYVKKLTNRFNKQDYYFEDADVVLKDIIDGIERHFDPVVSSAIHGDFWFSNIILTYDGFYKFVDMKGSVEDILTLSGDIYYDYGKLYQSILGYDLVLNDCESSESSKEYIQSMKSYFLKKCSSKGLNINYLKYVTKGLVFGVYHSITHLSCDIKNNIWEFIKSPLMNDIESDAIF
;
A
#
# COMPACT_ATOMS: atom_id res chain seq x y z
N MET A 1 -24.68 -7.05 -15.71
CA MET A 1 -24.16 -6.47 -14.45
C MET A 1 -22.90 -7.21 -14.00
N LYS A 2 -21.86 -6.49 -13.57
CA LYS A 2 -20.60 -7.05 -13.03
C LYS A 2 -20.45 -6.72 -11.53
N TYR A 3 -20.00 -7.70 -10.75
CA TYR A 3 -19.82 -7.58 -9.30
C TYR A 3 -18.33 -7.48 -8.96
N ILE A 4 -17.96 -6.46 -8.19
CA ILE A 4 -16.58 -6.12 -7.87
C ILE A 4 -16.43 -6.05 -6.35
N ILE A 5 -15.60 -6.90 -5.76
CA ILE A 5 -15.28 -6.85 -4.32
C ILE A 5 -14.09 -5.93 -4.08
N LEU A 6 -14.17 -5.05 -3.09
CA LEU A 6 -13.10 -4.14 -2.70
C LEU A 6 -12.32 -4.65 -1.48
N CYS A 7 -11.03 -4.91 -1.67
CA CYS A 7 -10.07 -5.38 -0.67
C CYS A 7 -8.84 -4.44 -0.58
N GLY A 8 -9.05 -3.13 -0.71
CA GLY A 8 -7.97 -2.13 -0.77
C GLY A 8 -7.42 -1.68 0.58
N GLY A 9 -8.13 -1.94 1.69
CA GLY A 9 -7.74 -1.51 3.03
C GLY A 9 -6.87 -2.52 3.78
N ILE A 10 -5.93 -2.02 4.60
CA ILE A 10 -5.01 -2.85 5.41
C ILE A 10 -5.55 -3.26 6.79
N GLY A 11 -6.77 -2.85 7.17
CA GLY A 11 -7.41 -3.33 8.39
C GLY A 11 -6.75 -2.91 9.72
N LYS A 12 -6.05 -1.76 9.77
CA LYS A 12 -5.31 -1.22 10.95
C LYS A 12 -6.05 -1.27 12.31
N ARG A 13 -7.38 -1.35 12.32
CA ARG A 13 -8.22 -1.35 13.54
C ARG A 13 -8.34 -2.71 14.22
N LEU A 14 -7.69 -3.76 13.71
CA LEU A 14 -7.85 -5.14 14.17
C LEU A 14 -6.55 -5.67 14.80
N THR A 15 -6.26 -5.26 16.03
CA THR A 15 -5.11 -5.76 16.82
C THR A 15 -5.28 -7.18 17.34
N ASN A 16 -6.47 -7.79 17.15
CA ASN A 16 -6.86 -9.05 17.79
C ASN A 16 -6.89 -10.25 16.83
N TYR A 17 -6.41 -10.10 15.59
CA TYR A 17 -6.46 -11.14 14.57
C TYR A 17 -5.08 -11.46 14.00
N SER A 18 -4.88 -12.73 13.66
CA SER A 18 -3.61 -13.26 13.12
C SER A 18 -3.48 -13.15 11.59
N LEU A 19 -4.54 -12.71 10.90
CA LEU A 19 -4.62 -12.58 9.44
C LEU A 19 -5.18 -11.20 9.06
N PRO A 20 -4.97 -10.74 7.81
CA PRO A 20 -5.63 -9.53 7.33
C PRO A 20 -7.13 -9.74 7.20
N LYS A 21 -7.89 -8.63 7.32
CA LYS A 21 -9.36 -8.66 7.44
C LYS A 21 -10.09 -9.61 6.48
N PRO A 22 -9.88 -9.58 5.14
CA PRO A 22 -10.56 -10.50 4.22
C PRO A 22 -10.29 -12.00 4.50
N LEU A 23 -9.09 -12.31 5.01
CA LEU A 23 -8.65 -13.67 5.30
C LEU A 23 -8.90 -14.08 6.75
N ASN A 24 -9.45 -13.20 7.60
CA ASN A 24 -9.80 -13.57 8.96
C ASN A 24 -10.75 -14.76 8.97
N LEU A 25 -10.47 -15.73 9.84
CA LEU A 25 -11.33 -16.89 9.98
C LEU A 25 -12.57 -16.52 10.81
N VAL A 26 -13.74 -16.77 10.23
CA VAL A 26 -15.05 -16.67 10.88
C VAL A 26 -15.69 -18.05 10.77
N GLN A 27 -16.02 -18.66 11.91
CA GLN A 27 -16.66 -19.99 11.96
C GLN A 27 -15.99 -21.08 11.09
N GLY A 28 -14.67 -21.01 10.94
CA GLY A 28 -13.86 -22.02 10.24
C GLY A 28 -13.53 -21.70 8.77
N ARG A 29 -14.06 -20.59 8.22
CA ARG A 29 -13.82 -20.16 6.83
C ARG A 29 -13.26 -18.75 6.77
N HIS A 30 -12.57 -18.38 5.69
CA HIS A 30 -12.15 -16.99 5.51
C HIS A 30 -13.37 -16.08 5.32
N MET A 31 -13.35 -14.91 5.95
CA MET A 31 -14.45 -13.95 6.00
C MET A 31 -15.01 -13.63 4.60
N ILE A 32 -14.12 -13.40 3.64
CA ILE A 32 -14.47 -13.08 2.26
C ILE A 32 -15.17 -14.23 1.51
N GLU A 33 -14.98 -15.49 1.92
CA GLU A 33 -15.69 -16.62 1.30
C GLU A 33 -17.20 -16.47 1.43
N TYR A 34 -17.67 -16.01 2.60
CA TYR A 34 -19.09 -15.77 2.83
C TYR A 34 -19.65 -14.68 1.91
N VAL A 35 -18.86 -13.64 1.61
CA VAL A 35 -19.27 -12.58 0.69
C VAL A 35 -19.34 -13.12 -0.74
N ILE A 36 -18.30 -13.83 -1.18
CA ILE A 36 -18.20 -14.43 -2.52
C ILE A 36 -19.35 -15.41 -2.79
N ASP A 37 -19.66 -16.29 -1.83
CA ASP A 37 -20.70 -17.31 -1.97
C ASP A 37 -22.10 -16.69 -2.16
N ASN A 38 -22.34 -15.52 -1.56
CA ASN A 38 -23.63 -14.84 -1.58
C ASN A 38 -23.81 -13.86 -2.76
N ILE A 39 -22.78 -13.68 -3.60
CA ILE A 39 -22.92 -12.88 -4.82
C ILE A 39 -23.67 -13.70 -5.90
N PRO A 40 -24.77 -13.16 -6.49
CA PRO A 40 -25.58 -13.86 -7.49
C PRO A 40 -24.97 -13.79 -8.90
N SER A 41 -23.70 -14.17 -9.01
CA SER A 41 -22.95 -14.27 -10.27
C SER A 41 -21.94 -15.40 -10.19
N ASP A 42 -21.74 -16.13 -11.28
CA ASP A 42 -20.68 -17.14 -11.39
C ASP A 42 -19.30 -16.51 -11.58
N GLU A 43 -19.26 -15.22 -11.92
CA GLU A 43 -18.04 -14.48 -12.15
C GLU A 43 -17.95 -13.25 -11.25
N ILE A 44 -16.80 -13.08 -10.60
CA ILE A 44 -16.57 -12.02 -9.62
C ILE A 44 -15.23 -11.36 -9.91
N LEU A 45 -15.23 -10.03 -9.93
CA LEU A 45 -14.04 -9.20 -10.03
C LEU A 45 -13.60 -8.81 -8.61
N ILE A 46 -12.30 -8.84 -8.33
CA ILE A 46 -11.75 -8.52 -7.01
C ILE A 46 -10.65 -7.50 -7.18
N ILE A 47 -10.82 -6.32 -6.58
CA ILE A 47 -9.78 -5.30 -6.48
C ILE A 47 -9.14 -5.43 -5.11
N TYR A 48 -7.82 -5.56 -5.03
CA TYR A 48 -7.15 -5.83 -3.75
C TYR A 48 -5.77 -5.16 -3.67
N ASN A 49 -5.32 -4.86 -2.44
CA ASN A 49 -4.01 -4.25 -2.19
C ASN A 49 -2.87 -5.29 -2.20
N ILE A 50 -1.72 -4.92 -2.77
CA ILE A 50 -0.50 -5.76 -2.84
C ILE A 50 -0.05 -6.34 -1.50
N PHE A 51 -0.34 -5.69 -0.37
CA PHE A 51 -0.07 -6.23 0.97
C PHE A 51 -0.66 -7.64 1.19
N LEU A 52 -1.80 -7.96 0.57
CA LEU A 52 -2.43 -9.27 0.73
C LEU A 52 -1.66 -10.41 0.03
N ASP A 53 -0.71 -10.10 -0.86
CA ASP A 53 0.17 -11.11 -1.45
C ASP A 53 1.11 -11.73 -0.43
N GLU A 54 1.46 -11.02 0.65
CA GLU A 54 2.22 -11.58 1.78
C GLU A 54 1.52 -12.77 2.45
N TYR A 55 0.21 -12.95 2.18
CA TYR A 55 -0.65 -14.00 2.73
C TYR A 55 -1.20 -14.94 1.66
N ASN A 56 -0.61 -14.98 0.45
CA ASN A 56 -1.05 -15.83 -0.66
C ASN A 56 -2.54 -15.66 -1.01
N PHE A 57 -3.07 -14.43 -0.90
CA PHE A 57 -4.50 -14.14 -0.99
C PHE A 57 -5.19 -14.70 -2.24
N GLN A 58 -4.60 -14.50 -3.43
CA GLN A 58 -5.20 -15.00 -4.68
C GLN A 58 -5.29 -16.52 -4.70
N GLU A 59 -4.21 -17.22 -4.31
CA GLU A 59 -4.15 -18.68 -4.34
C GLU A 59 -5.15 -19.30 -3.36
N ILE A 60 -5.30 -18.69 -2.17
CA ILE A 60 -6.31 -19.12 -1.19
C ILE A 60 -7.70 -19.03 -1.81
N LEU A 61 -8.04 -17.88 -2.41
CA LEU A 61 -9.38 -17.67 -2.98
C LEU A 61 -9.68 -18.57 -4.17
N ILE A 62 -8.73 -18.74 -5.10
CA ILE A 62 -8.89 -19.66 -6.24
C ILE A 62 -9.14 -21.10 -5.76
N ASN A 63 -8.49 -21.51 -4.67
CA ASN A 63 -8.65 -22.85 -4.12
C ASN A 63 -9.91 -23.03 -3.26
N LYS A 64 -10.37 -21.99 -2.56
CA LYS A 64 -11.53 -22.06 -1.66
C LYS A 64 -12.85 -21.81 -2.38
N CYS A 65 -12.88 -20.86 -3.31
CA CYS A 65 -14.09 -20.41 -4.00
C CYS A 65 -14.22 -21.03 -5.41
N LYS A 66 -14.03 -22.35 -5.52
CA LYS A 66 -14.01 -23.06 -6.82
C LYS A 66 -15.32 -23.00 -7.61
N SER A 67 -16.43 -22.69 -6.95
CA SER A 67 -17.74 -22.51 -7.57
C SER A 67 -17.85 -21.22 -8.39
N LYS A 68 -16.90 -20.28 -8.23
CA LYS A 68 -16.90 -18.97 -8.86
C LYS A 68 -15.64 -18.79 -9.70
N LYS A 69 -15.75 -18.09 -10.83
CA LYS A 69 -14.63 -17.61 -11.63
C LYS A 69 -14.19 -16.25 -11.09
N LEU A 70 -12.98 -16.18 -10.56
CA LEU A 70 -12.44 -14.97 -9.95
C LEU A 70 -11.46 -14.26 -10.88
N HIS A 71 -11.57 -12.95 -10.98
CA HIS A 71 -10.63 -12.08 -11.68
C HIS A 71 -10.04 -11.07 -10.72
N PHE A 72 -8.73 -10.86 -10.78
CA PHE A 72 -8.01 -10.06 -9.80
C PHE A 72 -7.41 -8.80 -10.42
N SER A 73 -7.60 -7.67 -9.74
CA SER A 73 -6.94 -6.40 -10.03
C SER A 73 -6.19 -5.95 -8.78
N GLN A 74 -4.88 -6.18 -8.82
CA GLN A 74 -3.98 -5.71 -7.77
C GLN A 74 -3.73 -4.21 -7.91
N ILE A 75 -3.86 -3.48 -6.79
CA ILE A 75 -3.35 -2.12 -6.63
C ILE A 75 -2.03 -2.16 -5.84
N ASP A 76 -1.08 -1.36 -6.28
CA ASP A 76 0.32 -1.37 -5.80
C ASP A 76 0.61 -0.32 -4.72
N TYR A 77 -0.43 0.37 -4.23
CA TYR A 77 -0.34 1.30 -3.12
C TYR A 77 -1.62 1.33 -2.29
N LEU A 78 -1.48 1.68 -1.02
CA LEU A 78 -2.56 1.99 -0.10
C LEU A 78 -3.16 3.35 -0.45
N THR A 79 -4.35 3.32 -1.03
CA THR A 79 -5.09 4.51 -1.48
C THR A 79 -5.68 5.33 -0.33
N ARG A 80 -6.19 6.53 -0.62
CA ARG A 80 -6.84 7.43 0.34
C ARG A 80 -8.32 7.10 0.58
N GLY A 81 -8.82 5.95 0.13
CA GLY A 81 -10.20 5.54 0.38
C GLY A 81 -10.74 4.52 -0.61
N ALA A 82 -11.94 4.01 -0.33
CA ALA A 82 -12.58 2.98 -1.13
C ALA A 82 -12.87 3.43 -2.58
N VAL A 83 -13.19 4.72 -2.79
CA VAL A 83 -13.43 5.24 -4.14
C VAL A 83 -12.14 5.29 -4.95
N GLU A 84 -11.02 5.67 -4.35
CA GLU A 84 -9.71 5.65 -5.04
C GLU A 84 -9.26 4.21 -5.34
N THR A 85 -9.46 3.29 -4.38
CA THR A 85 -9.26 1.84 -4.61
C THR A 85 -10.06 1.37 -5.83
N ALA A 86 -11.36 1.69 -5.89
CA ALA A 86 -12.23 1.31 -6.98
C ALA A 86 -11.80 1.95 -8.32
N PHE A 87 -11.46 3.25 -8.31
CA PHE A 87 -11.03 4.00 -9.49
C PHE A 87 -9.73 3.44 -10.09
N VAL A 88 -8.73 3.16 -9.26
CA VAL A 88 -7.45 2.59 -9.72
C VAL A 88 -7.65 1.15 -10.21
N GLY A 89 -8.35 0.33 -9.43
CA GLY A 89 -8.49 -1.09 -9.70
C GLY A 89 -9.38 -1.40 -10.91
N ILE A 90 -10.42 -0.60 -11.18
CA ILE A 90 -11.35 -0.86 -12.28
C ILE A 90 -10.67 -0.74 -13.64
N ASN A 91 -9.60 0.05 -13.76
CA ASN A 91 -8.89 0.27 -15.03
C ASN A 91 -8.40 -1.04 -15.68
N LYS A 92 -8.00 -2.04 -14.88
CA LYS A 92 -7.61 -3.37 -15.40
C LYS A 92 -8.80 -4.16 -15.97
N PHE A 93 -10.02 -3.82 -15.59
CA PHE A 93 -11.25 -4.51 -15.99
C PHE A 93 -12.07 -3.75 -17.05
N ILE A 94 -11.74 -2.49 -17.40
CA ILE A 94 -12.55 -1.69 -18.35
C ILE A 94 -12.84 -2.45 -19.65
N LYS A 95 -11.79 -2.98 -20.31
CA LYS A 95 -11.93 -3.76 -21.56
C LYS A 95 -12.75 -5.03 -21.38
N TYR A 96 -12.77 -5.58 -20.16
CA TYR A 96 -13.47 -6.80 -19.82
C TYR A 96 -14.97 -6.57 -19.52
N ILE A 97 -15.29 -5.46 -18.85
CA ILE A 97 -16.65 -5.11 -18.42
C ILE A 97 -17.48 -4.62 -19.60
N GLY A 98 -16.91 -3.76 -20.47
CA GLY A 98 -17.66 -3.05 -21.49
C GLY A 98 -18.24 -1.71 -21.01
N ASP A 99 -18.69 -0.89 -21.95
CA ASP A 99 -19.05 0.50 -21.69
C ASP A 99 -20.47 0.71 -21.14
N ASP A 100 -21.39 -0.24 -21.36
CA ASP A 100 -22.83 -0.10 -21.05
C ASP A 100 -23.33 -1.07 -19.97
N GLU A 101 -22.44 -1.86 -19.36
CA GLU A 101 -22.82 -2.81 -18.31
C GLU A 101 -22.92 -2.11 -16.93
N ASN A 102 -24.01 -2.38 -16.19
CA ASN A 102 -24.08 -1.99 -14.78
C ASN A 102 -22.91 -2.61 -14.00
N ILE A 103 -22.31 -1.84 -13.10
CA ILE A 103 -21.27 -2.33 -12.19
C ILE A 103 -21.69 -2.12 -10.75
N VAL A 104 -21.28 -3.04 -9.87
CA VAL A 104 -21.52 -2.95 -8.43
C VAL A 104 -20.23 -3.19 -7.67
N PHE A 105 -19.86 -2.25 -6.81
CA PHE A 105 -18.83 -2.45 -5.81
C PHE A 105 -19.45 -2.95 -4.51
N ILE A 106 -18.83 -3.98 -3.94
CA ILE A 106 -19.26 -4.64 -2.70
C ILE A 106 -18.10 -4.62 -1.71
N ASP A 107 -18.40 -4.23 -0.47
CA ASP A 107 -17.44 -4.32 0.62
C ASP A 107 -17.13 -5.78 0.99
N ASN A 108 -15.88 -6.07 1.31
CA ASN A 108 -15.43 -7.45 1.61
C ASN A 108 -15.93 -8.02 2.95
N ASP A 109 -16.73 -7.27 3.71
CA ASP A 109 -17.19 -7.59 5.05
C ASP A 109 -18.71 -7.54 5.22
N ASN A 110 -19.47 -7.38 4.12
CA ASN A 110 -20.93 -7.41 4.12
C ASN A 110 -21.44 -8.62 3.33
N ILE A 111 -22.17 -9.50 4.01
CA ILE A 111 -22.87 -10.61 3.35
C ILE A 111 -24.27 -10.14 2.96
N HIS A 112 -24.56 -10.11 1.66
CA HIS A 112 -25.87 -9.72 1.13
C HIS A 112 -26.64 -10.94 0.64
N ASN A 113 -27.80 -11.23 1.22
CA ASN A 113 -28.66 -12.30 0.72
C ASN A 113 -29.53 -11.77 -0.42
N ILE A 114 -29.00 -11.83 -1.64
CA ILE A 114 -29.70 -11.35 -2.84
C ILE A 114 -30.50 -12.51 -3.43
N THR A 115 -31.70 -12.75 -2.88
CA THR A 115 -32.59 -13.86 -3.29
C THR A 115 -33.39 -13.56 -4.56
N LYS A 116 -33.51 -12.28 -4.94
CA LYS A 116 -34.25 -11.83 -6.12
C LYS A 116 -33.29 -11.58 -7.28
N GLN A 117 -33.74 -11.84 -8.51
CA GLN A 117 -33.00 -11.45 -9.71
C GLN A 117 -32.75 -9.94 -9.69
N MET A 118 -31.49 -9.54 -9.83
CA MET A 118 -31.13 -8.12 -9.92
C MET A 118 -31.75 -7.51 -11.17
N PRO A 119 -32.50 -6.40 -11.05
CA PRO A 119 -32.94 -5.68 -12.23
C PRO A 119 -31.74 -5.05 -12.93
N VAL A 120 -31.93 -4.73 -14.21
CA VAL A 120 -31.04 -3.80 -14.90
C VAL A 120 -31.46 -2.40 -14.49
N PHE A 121 -30.49 -1.60 -14.06
CA PHE A 121 -30.72 -0.23 -13.62
C PHE A 121 -30.35 0.74 -14.74
N GLU A 122 -31.28 1.64 -15.06
CA GLU A 122 -31.05 2.72 -16.03
C GLU A 122 -30.24 3.87 -15.41
N ASN A 123 -30.32 4.01 -14.08
CA ASN A 123 -29.62 5.01 -13.30
C ASN A 123 -28.56 4.38 -12.39
N ASP A 124 -27.76 5.22 -11.72
CA ASP A 124 -26.96 4.72 -10.61
C ASP A 124 -27.89 4.22 -9.50
N PHE A 125 -27.41 3.33 -8.65
CA PHE A 125 -28.24 2.72 -7.62
C PHE A 125 -27.45 2.42 -6.35
N ILE A 126 -28.11 2.38 -5.21
CA ILE A 126 -27.47 2.16 -3.92
C ILE A 126 -28.22 1.09 -3.14
N GLY A 127 -27.50 0.05 -2.71
CA GLY A 127 -28.05 -0.99 -1.87
C GLY A 127 -28.20 -0.51 -0.43
N TYR A 128 -29.40 -0.64 0.13
CA TYR A 128 -29.71 -0.18 1.47
C TYR A 128 -30.47 -1.20 2.31
N ALA A 129 -30.35 -1.06 3.62
CA ALA A 129 -31.10 -1.84 4.60
C ALA A 129 -31.64 -0.93 5.72
N ILE A 130 -32.48 -1.50 6.57
CA ILE A 130 -33.09 -0.80 7.70
C ILE A 130 -32.23 -1.02 8.95
N ASN A 131 -31.81 0.05 9.60
CA ASN A 131 -31.10 -0.02 10.87
C ASN A 131 -32.10 -0.27 12.01
N SER A 132 -32.22 -1.51 12.43
CA SER A 132 -33.05 -1.91 13.57
C SER A 132 -32.45 -1.55 14.93
N ASN A 133 -31.14 -1.25 15.00
CA ASN A 133 -30.45 -0.89 16.24
C ASN A 133 -30.07 0.60 16.28
N LYS A 134 -30.87 1.38 17.00
CA LYS A 134 -30.69 2.84 17.13
C LYS A 134 -29.38 3.29 17.78
N GLN A 135 -28.62 2.38 18.41
CA GLN A 135 -27.32 2.70 19.00
C GLN A 135 -26.16 2.66 17.98
N ILE A 136 -26.37 2.06 16.80
CA ILE A 136 -25.34 2.02 15.76
C ILE A 136 -25.40 3.32 14.96
N THR A 137 -24.32 4.10 15.02
CA THR A 137 -24.17 5.39 14.32
C THR A 137 -23.02 5.40 13.31
N ASP A 138 -22.13 4.41 13.33
CA ASP A 138 -20.95 4.33 12.46
C ASP A 138 -21.30 3.74 11.08
N LEU A 139 -22.37 4.23 10.45
CA LEU A 139 -22.88 3.82 9.14
C LEU A 139 -23.13 5.04 8.25
N SER A 140 -23.19 4.85 6.94
CA SER A 140 -23.67 5.88 6.01
C SER A 140 -25.19 5.84 5.91
N PHE A 141 -25.88 6.86 6.39
CA PHE A 141 -27.35 6.93 6.39
C PHE A 141 -27.88 7.62 5.14
N ILE A 142 -29.04 7.17 4.64
CA ILE A 142 -29.61 7.66 3.37
C ILE A 142 -31.04 8.18 3.51
N LYS A 143 -31.45 9.13 2.67
CA LYS A 143 -32.85 9.54 2.48
C LYS A 143 -33.23 9.42 1.02
N PHE A 144 -34.47 9.04 0.76
CA PHE A 144 -35.02 9.01 -0.59
C PHE A 144 -36.48 9.45 -0.58
N GLU A 145 -36.90 10.07 -1.70
CA GLU A 145 -38.26 10.51 -1.97
C GLU A 145 -38.64 10.05 -3.38
N ASN A 146 -39.88 9.62 -3.61
CA ASN A 146 -40.35 9.15 -4.93
C ASN A 146 -39.41 8.11 -5.60
N ASN A 147 -38.84 7.20 -4.81
CA ASN A 147 -37.89 6.18 -5.26
C ASN A 147 -36.56 6.75 -5.81
N GLN A 148 -36.13 7.91 -5.31
CA GLN A 148 -34.87 8.55 -5.67
C GLN A 148 -34.11 9.02 -4.43
N LEU A 149 -32.81 8.73 -4.37
CA LEU A 149 -31.92 9.19 -3.31
C LEU A 149 -31.84 10.73 -3.29
N THR A 150 -32.12 11.34 -2.13
CA THR A 150 -32.07 12.79 -1.93
C THR A 150 -30.92 13.24 -1.03
N ALA A 151 -30.42 12.35 -0.15
CA ALA A 151 -29.27 12.63 0.70
C ALA A 151 -28.57 11.34 1.15
N ILE A 152 -27.27 11.44 1.39
CA ILE A 152 -26.46 10.42 2.06
C ILE A 152 -25.46 11.11 2.99
N GLU A 153 -25.36 10.66 4.23
CA GLU A 153 -24.47 11.24 5.24
C GLU A 153 -23.65 10.17 5.94
N GLU A 154 -22.33 10.38 5.97
CA GLU A 154 -21.35 9.47 6.57
C GLU A 154 -21.35 9.63 8.09
N LYS A 155 -21.64 8.55 8.83
CA LYS A 155 -21.63 8.50 10.31
C LYS A 155 -22.53 9.54 10.99
N HIS A 156 -23.49 10.09 10.24
CA HIS A 156 -24.45 11.06 10.74
C HIS A 156 -25.86 10.60 10.38
N LYS A 157 -26.66 10.31 11.41
CA LYS A 157 -27.98 9.71 11.24
C LYS A 157 -28.99 10.72 10.68
N ILE A 158 -29.40 10.51 9.44
CA ILE A 158 -30.46 11.30 8.79
C ILE A 158 -31.79 10.54 8.64
N SER A 159 -31.78 9.20 8.70
CA SER A 159 -32.97 8.35 8.63
C SER A 159 -32.71 7.01 9.36
N ASP A 160 -33.65 6.06 9.29
CA ASP A 160 -33.43 4.68 9.71
C ASP A 160 -32.89 3.77 8.57
N PHE A 161 -32.65 4.32 7.38
CA PHE A 161 -32.07 3.61 6.24
C PHE A 161 -30.57 3.87 6.14
N TYR A 162 -29.79 2.83 5.91
CA TYR A 162 -28.34 2.93 5.75
C TYR A 162 -27.87 2.22 4.49
N CYS A 163 -26.82 2.74 3.87
CA CYS A 163 -26.10 2.06 2.80
C CYS A 163 -25.31 0.89 3.40
N CYS A 164 -25.46 -0.28 2.82
CA CYS A 164 -24.93 -1.52 3.41
C CYS A 164 -23.63 -2.01 2.75
N GLY A 165 -22.90 -1.15 2.02
CA GLY A 165 -21.67 -1.56 1.33
C GLY A 165 -21.91 -2.12 -0.07
N PHE A 166 -23.02 -1.74 -0.71
CA PHE A 166 -23.42 -2.19 -2.05
C PHE A 166 -23.66 -0.97 -2.93
N TYR A 167 -22.69 -0.66 -3.79
CA TYR A 167 -22.60 0.61 -4.53
C TYR A 167 -22.70 0.35 -6.03
N GLY A 168 -23.86 0.65 -6.61
CA GLY A 168 -24.18 0.41 -8.02
C GLY A 168 -24.07 1.64 -8.91
N PHE A 169 -23.59 1.43 -10.13
CA PHE A 169 -23.49 2.47 -11.15
C PHE A 169 -24.08 1.97 -12.46
N LYS A 170 -24.73 2.88 -13.20
CA LYS A 170 -25.34 2.54 -14.50
C LYS A 170 -24.31 1.98 -15.47
N ASN A 171 -23.08 2.50 -15.44
CA ASN A 171 -21.94 1.95 -16.15
C ASN A 171 -20.59 2.47 -15.62
N THR A 172 -19.51 1.86 -16.10
CA THR A 172 -18.12 2.21 -15.74
C THR A 172 -17.78 3.66 -16.08
N LYS A 173 -18.26 4.19 -17.22
CA LYS A 173 -18.01 5.57 -17.63
C LYS A 173 -18.57 6.57 -16.63
N ASN A 174 -19.78 6.32 -16.12
CA ASN A 174 -20.41 7.19 -15.15
C ASN A 174 -19.70 7.15 -13.80
N PHE A 175 -19.33 5.95 -13.33
CA PHE A 175 -18.49 5.80 -12.13
C PHE A 175 -17.18 6.61 -12.26
N LEU A 176 -16.42 6.41 -13.35
CA LEU A 176 -15.14 7.09 -13.58
C LEU A 176 -15.28 8.62 -13.62
N LYS A 177 -16.34 9.14 -14.26
CA LYS A 177 -16.64 10.58 -14.32
C LYS A 177 -16.73 11.19 -12.92
N TYR A 178 -17.57 10.61 -12.06
CA TYR A 178 -17.80 11.17 -10.72
C TYR A 178 -16.67 10.85 -9.74
N ALA A 179 -16.04 9.68 -9.87
CA ALA A 179 -14.87 9.33 -9.09
C ALA A 179 -13.71 10.29 -9.38
N GLN A 180 -13.44 10.61 -10.65
CA GLN A 180 -12.43 11.61 -11.02
C GLN A 180 -12.75 12.98 -10.42
N LEU A 181 -14.02 13.40 -10.46
CA LEU A 181 -14.44 14.68 -9.88
C LEU A 181 -14.15 14.73 -8.38
N LEU A 182 -14.54 13.69 -7.62
CA LEU A 182 -14.26 13.57 -6.18
C LEU A 182 -12.76 13.57 -5.88
N LEU A 183 -11.99 12.78 -6.62
CA LEU A 183 -10.55 12.61 -6.38
C LEU A 183 -9.73 13.85 -6.78
N SER A 184 -10.29 14.72 -7.63
CA SER A 184 -9.64 15.95 -8.07
C SER A 184 -9.81 17.13 -7.12
N ASP A 185 -10.80 17.09 -6.22
CA ASP A 185 -11.12 18.17 -5.29
C ASP A 185 -11.35 17.64 -3.87
N ASN A 186 -10.34 17.85 -3.01
CA ASN A 186 -10.38 17.40 -1.62
C ASN A 186 -11.52 18.04 -0.82
N SER A 187 -12.03 19.21 -1.23
CA SER A 187 -13.16 19.88 -0.54
C SER A 187 -14.48 19.10 -0.66
N LEU A 188 -14.54 18.15 -1.59
CA LEU A 188 -15.71 17.29 -1.81
C LEU A 188 -15.72 16.02 -0.94
N SER A 189 -14.66 15.79 -0.16
CA SER A 189 -14.63 14.72 0.86
C SER A 189 -15.56 15.04 2.04
N CYS A 190 -15.95 14.02 2.82
CA CYS A 190 -16.86 14.22 3.95
C CYS A 190 -16.23 15.13 5.04
N ASN A 191 -17.04 16.04 5.61
CA ASN A 191 -16.66 17.15 6.51
C ASN A 191 -15.87 16.80 7.80
N SER A 192 -15.44 15.55 8.00
CA SER A 192 -14.68 15.10 9.17
C SER A 192 -13.57 14.07 8.84
N SER A 193 -13.39 13.68 7.58
CA SER A 193 -12.43 12.65 7.16
C SER A 193 -11.78 13.00 5.84
N THR A 194 -10.47 12.85 5.74
CA THR A 194 -9.74 12.95 4.46
C THR A 194 -9.90 11.70 3.57
N GLU A 195 -10.69 10.71 4.00
CA GLU A 195 -10.94 9.48 3.24
C GLU A 195 -12.00 9.68 2.14
N TYR A 196 -11.74 9.14 0.94
CA TYR A 196 -12.71 9.17 -0.18
C TYR A 196 -13.69 7.99 -0.10
N TYR A 197 -14.80 8.21 0.61
CA TYR A 197 -15.91 7.27 0.73
C TYR A 197 -16.89 7.31 -0.44
N PHE A 198 -17.60 6.20 -0.67
CA PHE A 198 -18.70 6.16 -1.64
C PHE A 198 -19.84 7.10 -1.26
N SER A 199 -20.06 7.37 0.04
CA SER A 199 -21.05 8.36 0.49
C SER A 199 -20.77 9.77 -0.07
N ALA A 200 -19.51 10.19 -0.10
CA ALA A 200 -19.10 11.44 -0.75
C ALA A 200 -19.36 11.41 -2.27
N LEU A 201 -19.07 10.29 -2.92
CA LEU A 201 -19.29 10.10 -4.36
C LEU A 201 -20.78 10.23 -4.73
N TYR A 202 -21.67 9.54 -4.02
CA TYR A 202 -23.11 9.65 -4.25
C TYR A 202 -23.64 11.06 -3.96
N ASN A 203 -23.10 11.75 -2.95
CA ASN A 203 -23.45 13.15 -2.72
C ASN A 203 -23.12 14.05 -3.92
N ILE A 204 -21.99 13.81 -4.60
CA ILE A 204 -21.65 14.54 -5.84
C ILE A 204 -22.64 14.20 -6.96
N ILE A 205 -22.98 12.92 -7.13
CA ILE A 205 -23.93 12.45 -8.15
C ILE A 205 -25.29 13.14 -7.98
N ILE A 206 -25.84 13.13 -6.76
CA ILE A 206 -27.11 13.79 -6.42
C ILE A 206 -27.04 15.30 -6.66
N LYS A 207 -25.97 15.97 -6.20
CA LYS A 207 -25.78 17.42 -6.39
C LYS A 207 -25.69 17.84 -7.86
N ASN A 208 -25.28 16.93 -8.74
CA ASN A 208 -25.25 17.14 -10.19
C ASN A 208 -26.60 16.83 -10.87
N GLY A 209 -27.65 16.50 -10.10
CA GLY A 209 -29.00 16.27 -10.61
C GLY A 209 -29.20 14.91 -11.27
N GLU A 210 -28.28 13.95 -11.10
CA GLU A 210 -28.48 12.58 -11.58
C GLU A 210 -29.45 11.84 -10.65
N ASN A 211 -30.20 10.90 -11.22
CA ASN A 211 -31.07 10.03 -10.46
C ASN A 211 -30.25 8.89 -9.85
N VAL A 212 -30.55 8.55 -8.60
CA VAL A 212 -29.98 7.37 -7.94
C VAL A 212 -31.10 6.55 -7.33
N GLU A 213 -31.22 5.30 -7.76
CA GLU A 213 -32.29 4.39 -7.35
C GLU A 213 -31.92 3.66 -6.05
N PRO A 214 -32.77 3.71 -4.99
CA PRO A 214 -32.55 2.95 -3.78
C PRO A 214 -32.94 1.48 -4.01
N PHE A 215 -32.01 0.56 -3.80
CA PHE A 215 -32.24 -0.88 -3.91
C PHE A 215 -32.30 -1.54 -2.52
N TYR A 216 -33.48 -2.03 -2.13
CA TYR A 216 -33.66 -2.63 -0.81
C TYR A 216 -33.06 -4.03 -0.73
N ILE A 217 -32.12 -4.23 0.22
CA ILE A 217 -31.52 -5.52 0.55
C ILE A 217 -32.15 -5.99 1.86
N GLU A 218 -32.96 -7.04 1.76
CA GLU A 218 -33.79 -7.54 2.86
C GLU A 218 -32.95 -8.10 4.02
N GLU A 219 -31.89 -8.84 3.70
CA GLU A 219 -30.97 -9.40 4.68
C GLU A 219 -29.53 -9.05 4.31
N THR A 220 -28.88 -8.25 5.16
CA THR A 220 -27.47 -7.91 5.04
C THR A 220 -26.76 -8.05 6.39
N ASN A 221 -25.58 -8.65 6.39
CA ASN A 221 -24.82 -8.94 7.59
C ASN A 221 -23.38 -8.45 7.47
N HIS A 222 -23.10 -7.31 8.11
CA HIS A 222 -21.73 -6.89 8.39
C HIS A 222 -21.03 -7.86 9.36
N ILE A 223 -19.86 -8.37 8.99
CA ILE A 223 -19.01 -9.29 9.77
C ILE A 223 -17.58 -8.74 9.95
N GLY A 224 -17.39 -7.44 9.74
CA GLY A 224 -16.08 -6.80 9.73
C GLY A 224 -15.41 -6.58 11.08
N THR A 225 -16.12 -6.78 12.21
CA THR A 225 -15.57 -6.62 13.57
C THR A 225 -15.87 -7.80 14.47
N PHE A 226 -15.05 -7.98 15.51
CA PHE A 226 -15.24 -9.05 16.51
C PHE A 226 -16.61 -8.96 17.19
N LYS A 227 -17.06 -7.73 17.49
CA LYS A 227 -18.38 -7.49 18.10
C LYS A 227 -19.51 -7.94 17.17
N ASP A 228 -19.39 -7.66 15.87
CA ASP A 228 -20.40 -8.07 14.90
C ASP A 228 -20.48 -9.59 14.77
N ILE A 229 -19.33 -10.25 14.70
CA ILE A 229 -19.24 -11.71 14.60
C ILE A 229 -19.90 -12.37 15.83
N LEU A 230 -19.61 -11.89 17.05
CA LEU A 230 -20.21 -12.45 18.26
C LEU A 230 -21.74 -12.33 18.29
N VAL A 231 -22.28 -11.18 17.86
CA VAL A 231 -23.73 -10.95 17.82
C VAL A 231 -24.39 -11.81 16.74
N LYS A 232 -23.70 -12.05 15.62
CA LYS A 232 -24.24 -12.72 14.43
C LYS A 232 -23.79 -14.17 14.29
N ASN A 233 -23.24 -14.77 15.34
CA ASN A 233 -22.70 -16.14 15.35
C ASN A 233 -23.69 -17.22 14.86
N TYR A 234 -24.99 -16.96 14.86
CA TYR A 234 -26.03 -17.89 14.42
C TYR A 234 -26.40 -17.77 12.92
N ILE A 235 -25.92 -16.73 12.22
CA ILE A 235 -26.39 -16.38 10.88
C ILE A 235 -25.48 -16.97 9.79
N VAL A 236 -24.20 -17.17 10.09
CA VAL A 236 -23.25 -17.78 9.17
C VAL A 236 -23.15 -19.29 9.43
N PRO A 237 -23.16 -20.14 8.38
CA PRO A 237 -22.98 -21.57 8.55
C PRO A 237 -21.60 -21.85 9.15
N LYS A 238 -21.60 -22.78 10.11
CA LYS A 238 -20.40 -23.26 10.78
C LYS A 238 -19.87 -24.47 10.06
N ASP A 239 -18.61 -24.41 9.65
CA ASP A 239 -17.96 -25.55 9.03
C ASP A 239 -17.52 -26.55 10.09
N LYS A 240 -17.73 -27.83 9.79
CA LYS A 240 -17.16 -28.90 10.61
C LYS A 240 -15.65 -28.89 10.47
N LEU A 241 -14.98 -28.43 11.50
CA LEU A 241 -13.53 -28.44 11.60
C LEU A 241 -12.98 -29.80 12.06
N ARG A 242 -11.74 -30.05 11.65
CA ARG A 242 -10.86 -31.10 12.18
C ARG A 242 -9.78 -30.44 13.02
N ILE A 243 -9.80 -30.69 14.32
CA ILE A 243 -8.98 -29.95 15.29
C ILE A 243 -7.99 -30.93 15.92
N CYS A 244 -6.70 -30.63 15.75
CA CYS A 244 -5.62 -31.47 16.22
C CYS A 244 -5.06 -30.94 17.55
N PHE A 245 -5.17 -31.76 18.59
CA PHE A 245 -4.57 -31.50 19.90
C PHE A 245 -3.30 -32.32 20.07
N ASP A 246 -2.26 -31.70 20.62
CA ASP A 246 -1.21 -32.47 21.28
C ASP A 246 -1.75 -33.05 22.59
N LEU A 247 -1.13 -34.12 23.07
CA LEU A 247 -1.51 -34.77 24.31
C LEU A 247 -0.73 -34.22 25.50
N ASP A 248 0.58 -34.48 25.54
CA ASP A 248 1.41 -34.14 26.70
C ASP A 248 1.70 -32.64 26.74
N ASN A 249 1.60 -32.08 27.94
CA ASN A 249 1.64 -30.64 28.22
C ASN A 249 0.61 -29.78 27.45
N THR A 250 -0.44 -30.41 26.91
CA THR A 250 -1.55 -29.73 26.22
C THR A 250 -2.89 -30.16 26.78
N LEU A 251 -3.23 -31.45 26.74
CA LEU A 251 -4.44 -31.98 27.39
C LEU A 251 -4.14 -32.58 28.76
N VAL A 252 -2.94 -33.11 28.95
CA VAL A 252 -2.46 -33.67 30.22
C VAL A 252 -1.07 -33.13 30.55
N THR A 253 -0.67 -33.13 31.81
CA THR A 253 0.68 -32.71 32.23
C THR A 253 1.74 -33.70 31.74
N TYR A 254 3.01 -33.35 31.89
CA TYR A 254 4.07 -34.36 31.90
C TYR A 254 3.83 -35.41 33.01
N PRO A 255 4.36 -36.64 32.84
CA PRO A 255 4.33 -37.67 33.87
C PRO A 255 4.87 -37.18 35.21
N THR A 256 4.16 -37.45 36.31
CA THR A 256 4.66 -37.11 37.65
C THR A 256 5.75 -38.06 38.13
N ILE A 257 5.78 -39.29 37.59
CA ILE A 257 6.89 -40.22 37.70
C ILE A 257 7.57 -40.31 36.33
N VAL A 258 8.89 -40.09 36.29
CA VAL A 258 9.66 -40.00 35.04
C VAL A 258 9.50 -41.27 34.20
N GLY A 259 9.02 -41.11 32.97
CA GLY A 259 8.81 -42.21 32.01
C GLY A 259 7.51 -43.00 32.22
N ASP A 260 6.78 -42.78 33.31
CA ASP A 260 5.50 -43.46 33.57
C ASP A 260 4.32 -42.58 33.15
N TYR A 261 3.92 -42.73 31.89
CA TYR A 261 2.83 -41.97 31.28
C TYR A 261 1.44 -42.24 31.89
N SER A 262 1.29 -43.22 32.79
CA SER A 262 0.03 -43.42 33.53
C SER A 262 -0.18 -42.34 34.61
N THR A 263 0.89 -41.67 35.04
CA THR A 263 0.92 -40.75 36.19
C THR A 263 0.69 -39.29 35.83
N VAL A 264 0.20 -39.02 34.62
CA VAL A 264 -0.15 -37.67 34.14
C VAL A 264 -1.43 -37.15 34.80
N LYS A 265 -1.55 -35.82 34.90
CA LYS A 265 -2.72 -35.12 35.43
C LYS A 265 -3.46 -34.36 34.32
N PRO A 266 -4.79 -34.17 34.40
CA PRO A 266 -5.53 -33.42 33.38
C PRO A 266 -5.22 -31.92 33.43
N ILE A 267 -5.20 -31.27 32.25
CA ILE A 267 -5.21 -29.81 32.10
C ILE A 267 -6.65 -29.39 31.80
N ASN A 268 -7.41 -29.10 32.85
CA ASN A 268 -8.88 -28.99 32.78
C ASN A 268 -9.38 -27.92 31.80
N SER A 269 -8.71 -26.76 31.68
CA SER A 269 -9.11 -25.70 30.74
C SER A 269 -9.13 -26.18 29.29
N ASN A 270 -8.09 -26.95 28.90
CA ASN A 270 -7.91 -27.40 27.53
C ASN A 270 -8.82 -28.60 27.22
N ILE A 271 -9.02 -29.48 28.20
CA ILE A 271 -10.02 -30.56 28.10
C ILE A 271 -11.43 -29.98 27.99
N SER A 272 -11.77 -28.93 28.75
CA SER A 272 -13.05 -28.24 28.63
C SER A 272 -13.25 -27.63 27.25
N LEU A 273 -12.22 -26.98 26.68
CA LEU A 273 -12.25 -26.47 25.31
C LEU A 273 -12.50 -27.60 24.29
N LEU A 274 -11.73 -28.69 24.38
CA LEU A 274 -11.88 -29.85 23.51
C LEU A 274 -13.30 -30.43 23.59
N LYS A 275 -13.85 -30.58 24.80
CA LYS A 275 -15.23 -31.08 25.01
C LYS A 275 -16.26 -30.15 24.38
N ASN A 276 -16.09 -28.83 24.53
CA ASN A 276 -16.99 -27.87 23.89
C ASN A 276 -16.94 -28.01 22.37
N LEU A 277 -15.74 -28.07 21.77
CA LEU A 277 -15.57 -28.25 20.33
C LEU A 277 -16.16 -29.58 19.84
N LYS A 278 -16.02 -30.66 20.62
CA LYS A 278 -16.60 -31.96 20.33
C LYS A 278 -18.12 -31.92 20.37
N ASN A 279 -18.70 -31.29 21.40
CA ASN A 279 -20.14 -31.11 21.55
C ASN A 279 -20.73 -30.24 20.41
N GLU A 280 -19.94 -29.33 19.86
CA GLU A 280 -20.29 -28.53 18.68
C GLU A 280 -20.20 -29.32 17.36
N GLY A 281 -19.83 -30.60 17.40
CA GLY A 281 -19.81 -31.51 16.24
C GLY A 281 -18.50 -31.55 15.47
N HIS A 282 -17.42 -30.93 15.97
CA HIS A 282 -16.10 -30.99 15.35
C HIS A 282 -15.44 -32.36 15.50
N GLU A 283 -14.54 -32.67 14.56
CA GLU A 283 -13.67 -33.84 14.64
C GLU A 283 -12.44 -33.50 15.49
N ILE A 284 -12.17 -34.33 16.50
CA ILE A 284 -11.05 -34.17 17.43
C ILE A 284 -10.00 -35.23 17.12
N ILE A 285 -8.81 -34.75 16.77
CA ILE A 285 -7.63 -35.58 16.53
C ILE A 285 -6.67 -35.36 17.70
N ILE A 286 -6.18 -36.43 18.31
CA ILE A 286 -5.07 -36.36 19.25
C ILE A 286 -3.82 -36.86 18.53
N TYR A 287 -2.82 -35.98 18.35
CA TYR A 287 -1.54 -36.31 17.71
C TYR A 287 -0.40 -36.20 18.71
N THR A 288 0.21 -37.34 19.07
CA THR A 288 1.13 -37.42 20.20
C THR A 288 2.54 -37.87 19.82
N ALA A 289 3.54 -37.26 20.48
CA ALA A 289 4.95 -37.60 20.37
C ALA A 289 5.42 -38.62 21.43
N ARG A 290 4.49 -39.21 22.21
CA ARG A 290 4.81 -40.18 23.27
C ARG A 290 5.74 -41.28 22.79
N ARG A 291 6.83 -41.50 23.52
CA ARG A 291 7.86 -42.52 23.26
C ARG A 291 8.51 -42.46 21.86
N MET A 292 8.27 -41.43 21.05
CA MET A 292 8.89 -41.26 19.74
C MET A 292 10.42 -41.20 19.84
N LYS A 293 10.95 -40.56 20.90
CA LYS A 293 12.39 -40.45 21.15
C LYS A 293 12.99 -41.81 21.50
N THR A 294 12.30 -42.53 22.39
CA THR A 294 12.70 -43.84 22.89
C THR A 294 12.85 -44.86 21.78
N HIS A 295 11.98 -44.79 20.77
CA HIS A 295 11.96 -45.75 19.67
C HIS A 295 12.54 -45.21 18.36
N ASN A 296 13.33 -44.13 18.41
CA ASN A 296 14.00 -43.52 17.25
C ASN A 296 13.03 -43.27 16.07
N GLY A 297 11.86 -42.72 16.37
CA GLY A 297 10.83 -42.41 15.36
C GLY A 297 10.05 -43.61 14.82
N ASN A 298 10.31 -44.83 15.29
CA ASN A 298 9.60 -46.01 14.81
C ASN A 298 8.20 -46.11 15.45
N VAL A 299 7.18 -45.68 14.69
CA VAL A 299 5.79 -45.64 15.14
C VAL A 299 5.27 -47.02 15.57
N GLY A 300 5.63 -48.10 14.86
CA GLY A 300 5.20 -49.45 15.21
C GLY A 300 5.70 -49.92 16.58
N LYS A 301 6.96 -49.60 16.92
CA LYS A 301 7.52 -49.86 18.26
C LYS A 301 6.88 -48.98 19.34
N VAL A 302 6.59 -47.71 19.03
CA VAL A 302 5.86 -46.81 19.94
C VAL A 302 4.49 -47.38 20.28
N ILE A 303 3.72 -47.77 19.26
CA ILE A 303 2.37 -48.32 19.45
C ILE A 303 2.44 -49.59 20.33
N LYS A 304 3.38 -50.50 20.02
CA LYS A 304 3.58 -51.73 20.82
C LYS A 304 3.88 -51.44 22.29
N ASP A 305 4.58 -50.35 22.58
CA ASP A 305 5.07 -50.00 23.91
C ASP A 305 4.04 -49.22 24.75
N ILE A 306 3.42 -48.18 24.18
CA ILE A 306 2.71 -47.15 24.97
C ILE A 306 1.23 -46.94 24.61
N ALA A 307 0.72 -47.61 23.58
CA ALA A 307 -0.65 -47.37 23.12
C ALA A 307 -1.70 -47.70 24.20
N SER A 308 -1.61 -48.87 24.85
CA SER A 308 -2.56 -49.27 25.92
C SER A 308 -2.61 -48.23 27.03
N VAL A 309 -1.45 -47.88 27.61
CA VAL A 309 -1.37 -46.90 28.70
C VAL A 309 -1.95 -45.55 28.28
N THR A 310 -1.75 -45.14 27.03
CA THR A 310 -2.29 -43.88 26.51
C THR A 310 -3.81 -43.93 26.38
N ILE A 311 -4.36 -45.02 25.84
CA ILE A 311 -5.80 -45.22 25.72
C ILE A 311 -6.45 -45.27 27.12
N ASP A 312 -5.90 -46.08 28.03
CA ASP A 312 -6.39 -46.18 29.42
C ASP A 312 -6.39 -44.82 30.13
N THR A 313 -5.40 -43.97 29.83
CA THR A 313 -5.32 -42.61 30.36
C THR A 313 -6.43 -41.71 29.81
N LEU A 314 -6.69 -41.75 28.50
CA LEU A 314 -7.73 -40.96 27.86
C LEU A 314 -9.12 -41.36 28.38
N GLU A 315 -9.37 -42.67 28.51
CA GLU A 315 -10.62 -43.21 29.08
C GLU A 315 -10.80 -42.79 30.54
N ARG A 316 -9.78 -43.00 31.38
CA ARG A 316 -9.81 -42.64 32.81
C ARG A 316 -10.07 -41.14 33.03
N LEU A 317 -9.54 -40.29 32.16
CA LEU A 317 -9.71 -38.84 32.23
C LEU A 317 -10.94 -38.34 31.46
N ASN A 318 -11.68 -39.24 30.82
CA ASN A 318 -12.85 -38.95 30.00
C ASN A 318 -12.55 -37.85 28.97
N ILE A 319 -11.50 -38.06 28.16
CA ILE A 319 -11.08 -37.18 27.07
C ILE A 319 -11.57 -37.78 25.75
N ASP A 320 -12.52 -37.11 25.11
CA ASP A 320 -13.15 -37.57 23.87
C ASP A 320 -12.25 -37.30 22.65
N TYR A 321 -12.19 -38.25 21.70
CA TYR A 321 -11.47 -38.08 20.43
C TYR A 321 -12.05 -38.98 19.34
N ASP A 322 -11.84 -38.60 18.07
CA ASP A 322 -12.20 -39.40 16.90
C ASP A 322 -10.99 -40.17 16.34
N GLU A 323 -9.82 -39.53 16.37
CA GLU A 323 -8.57 -40.11 15.87
C GLU A 323 -7.47 -39.97 16.93
N LEU A 324 -6.72 -41.05 17.19
CA LEU A 324 -5.51 -41.04 17.98
C LEU A 324 -4.33 -41.44 17.10
N ILE A 325 -3.46 -40.48 16.82
CA ILE A 325 -2.32 -40.65 15.93
C ILE A 325 -1.04 -40.65 16.77
N PHE A 326 -0.30 -41.75 16.70
CA PHE A 326 1.09 -41.81 17.14
C PHE A 326 2.00 -41.47 15.96
N GLY A 327 3.18 -40.93 16.25
CA GLY A 327 4.13 -40.60 15.20
C GLY A 327 4.48 -39.13 15.07
N LYS A 328 3.99 -38.27 15.99
CA LYS A 328 4.33 -36.84 15.97
C LYS A 328 5.86 -36.68 16.03
N PRO A 329 6.50 -36.11 15.00
CA PRO A 329 7.94 -35.90 14.98
C PRO A 329 8.36 -35.11 16.21
N ILE A 330 9.50 -35.45 16.80
CA ILE A 330 10.03 -34.66 17.91
C ILE A 330 10.66 -33.42 17.32
N ALA A 331 10.04 -32.29 17.60
CA ALA A 331 10.51 -30.97 17.24
C ALA A 331 10.32 -30.03 18.43
N ASP A 332 11.18 -29.03 18.52
CA ASP A 332 11.05 -27.98 19.53
C ASP A 332 10.00 -26.93 19.11
N ILE A 333 9.81 -26.73 17.80
CA ILE A 333 8.85 -25.77 17.20
C ILE A 333 8.17 -26.40 15.98
N TYR A 334 6.85 -26.19 15.83
CA TYR A 334 6.06 -26.63 14.66
C TYR A 334 5.56 -25.42 13.86
N ILE A 335 6.12 -25.17 12.69
CA ILE A 335 5.65 -24.13 11.76
C ILE A 335 4.67 -24.77 10.77
N ASP A 336 3.45 -24.27 10.71
CA ASP A 336 2.34 -24.86 9.94
C ASP A 336 1.31 -23.76 9.65
N ASP A 337 0.82 -23.67 8.42
CA ASP A 337 -0.24 -22.71 8.02
C ASP A 337 -1.51 -22.81 8.89
N ARG A 338 -1.67 -23.93 9.61
CA ARG A 338 -2.79 -24.23 10.52
C ARG A 338 -2.44 -24.21 12.02
N ALA A 339 -1.19 -23.93 12.41
CA ALA A 339 -0.79 -23.88 13.83
C ALA A 339 -0.11 -22.54 14.19
N ILE A 340 1.12 -22.32 13.73
CA ILE A 340 1.82 -21.02 13.81
C ILE A 340 1.79 -20.45 12.41
N ASN A 341 0.97 -19.41 12.21
CA ASN A 341 0.86 -18.76 10.91
C ASN A 341 2.27 -18.42 10.37
N PRO A 342 2.72 -19.05 9.27
CA PRO A 342 4.05 -18.83 8.72
C PRO A 342 4.23 -17.40 8.17
N TYR A 343 3.13 -16.70 7.93
CA TYR A 343 3.13 -15.29 7.53
C TYR A 343 3.41 -14.35 8.72
N ILE A 344 3.26 -14.83 9.96
CA ILE A 344 3.72 -14.13 11.16
C ILE A 344 5.19 -14.52 11.36
N ASN A 345 6.09 -13.76 10.75
CA ASN A 345 7.55 -13.90 10.89
C ASN A 345 8.07 -13.47 12.29
N ASP A 346 7.31 -13.77 13.34
CA ASP A 346 7.65 -13.46 14.73
C ASP A 346 7.65 -14.73 15.57
N ILE A 347 8.83 -15.34 15.70
CA ILE A 347 9.06 -16.51 16.55
C ILE A 347 9.48 -16.12 17.97
N SER A 348 9.42 -14.84 18.35
CA SER A 348 9.78 -14.37 19.70
C SER A 348 8.90 -15.00 20.79
N TYR A 349 7.68 -15.43 20.44
CA TYR A 349 6.80 -16.23 21.29
C TYR A 349 7.44 -17.55 21.76
N PHE A 350 8.47 -18.06 21.06
CA PHE A 350 9.24 -19.25 21.45
C PHE A 350 10.49 -18.92 22.28
N GLY A 351 10.69 -17.66 22.66
CA GLY A 351 11.94 -17.19 23.28
C GLY A 351 13.13 -17.16 22.31
N LEU A 352 12.87 -17.40 21.02
CA LEU A 352 13.84 -17.24 19.95
C LEU A 352 13.75 -15.81 19.43
N PHE A 353 14.67 -14.98 19.89
CA PHE A 353 14.82 -13.63 19.38
C PHE A 353 15.78 -13.71 18.19
N HIS A 354 15.21 -13.86 17.00
CA HIS A 354 15.94 -13.38 15.83
C HIS A 354 16.01 -11.88 15.93
N ASP A 355 17.09 -11.30 15.42
CA ASP A 355 17.18 -9.87 15.24
C ASP A 355 16.16 -9.47 14.17
N THR A 356 14.88 -9.38 14.55
CA THR A 356 13.76 -8.90 13.73
C THR A 356 13.94 -7.44 13.39
N ASN A 357 14.96 -6.78 13.96
CA ASN A 357 15.49 -5.57 13.37
C ASN A 357 15.72 -5.75 11.86
N ASN A 358 16.26 -6.89 11.41
CA ASN A 358 16.45 -7.20 9.98
C ASN A 358 15.21 -7.75 9.28
N ALA A 359 14.15 -8.17 10.00
CA ALA A 359 12.87 -8.52 9.39
C ALA A 359 12.18 -7.21 8.99
N GLN A 360 12.23 -6.90 7.70
CA GLN A 360 11.67 -5.67 7.17
C GLN A 360 10.14 -5.69 7.37
N GLN A 361 9.64 -4.95 8.37
CA GLN A 361 8.21 -4.69 8.48
C GLN A 361 7.72 -4.13 7.14
N PHE A 362 6.55 -4.58 6.68
CA PHE A 362 5.94 -4.02 5.49
C PHE A 362 5.84 -2.49 5.62
N ILE A 363 6.36 -1.80 4.60
CA ILE A 363 6.30 -0.34 4.49
C ILE A 363 5.30 -0.06 3.37
N PRO A 364 4.05 0.32 3.70
CA PRO A 364 3.07 0.75 2.71
C PRO A 364 3.66 1.80 1.77
N ASN A 365 3.41 1.63 0.47
CA ASN A 365 3.77 2.58 -0.59
C ASN A 365 5.28 2.82 -0.74
N LYS A 366 6.12 1.90 -0.25
CA LYS A 366 7.57 2.00 -0.39
C LYS A 366 7.98 1.86 -1.87
N ILE A 367 8.68 2.85 -2.38
CA ILE A 367 9.37 2.78 -3.68
C ILE A 367 10.71 2.05 -3.51
N ASN A 368 11.16 1.37 -4.56
CA ASN A 368 12.43 0.66 -4.56
C ASN A 368 13.61 1.56 -4.13
N ASN A 369 14.45 1.03 -3.26
CA ASN A 369 15.65 1.74 -2.81
C ASN A 369 16.62 1.94 -3.97
N ASN A 370 17.39 3.03 -3.92
CA ASN A 370 18.58 3.14 -4.76
C ASN A 370 19.65 2.10 -4.33
N LYS A 371 20.61 1.80 -5.21
CA LYS A 371 21.65 0.77 -4.95
C LYS A 371 22.56 1.02 -3.74
N TYR A 372 22.52 2.22 -3.16
CA TYR A 372 23.44 2.64 -2.10
C TYR A 372 22.80 2.61 -0.71
N ASN A 373 21.47 2.61 -0.63
CA ASN A 373 20.76 2.81 0.63
C ASN A 373 19.93 1.59 1.01
N LYS A 374 19.98 1.23 2.30
CA LYS A 374 19.07 0.28 2.93
C LYS A 374 18.09 1.03 3.82
N ILE A 375 16.82 0.63 3.79
CA ILE A 375 15.74 1.26 4.55
C ILE A 375 15.07 0.18 5.37
N ARG A 376 14.87 0.46 6.66
CA ARG A 376 14.32 -0.46 7.65
C ARG A 376 13.31 0.28 8.51
N ARG A 377 12.11 -0.28 8.68
CA ARG A 377 11.09 0.29 9.57
C ARG A 377 11.21 -0.32 10.96
N CYS A 378 11.13 0.53 11.95
CA CYS A 378 11.13 0.21 13.38
C CYS A 378 9.95 0.95 14.02
N ASP A 379 8.75 0.39 13.85
CA ASP A 379 7.49 0.95 14.36
C ASP A 379 7.26 2.42 13.95
N GLU A 380 7.66 3.35 14.82
CA GLU A 380 7.49 4.81 14.69
C GLU A 380 8.59 5.51 13.87
N TYR A 381 9.65 4.80 13.48
CA TYR A 381 10.77 5.41 12.76
C TYR A 381 11.33 4.53 11.64
N ILE A 382 12.05 5.17 10.73
CA ILE A 382 12.85 4.55 9.68
C ILE A 382 14.33 4.69 10.04
N VAL A 383 15.09 3.62 9.82
CA VAL A 383 16.55 3.66 9.76
C VAL A 383 16.97 3.58 8.30
N LYS A 384 17.65 4.62 7.82
CA LYS A 384 18.25 4.69 6.49
C LYS A 384 19.78 4.56 6.64
N THR A 385 20.33 3.50 6.08
CA THR A 385 21.76 3.19 6.13
C THR A 385 22.37 3.32 4.74
N GLY A 386 23.52 3.99 4.63
CA GLY A 386 24.22 4.16 3.35
C GLY A 386 25.65 4.70 3.51
N PRO A 387 26.48 4.66 2.46
CA PRO A 387 27.86 5.14 2.51
C PRO A 387 27.97 6.59 2.97
N GLN A 388 28.98 6.89 3.78
CA GLN A 388 29.18 8.23 4.33
C GLN A 388 29.27 9.32 3.25
N ASP A 389 29.95 9.06 2.13
CA ASP A 389 30.06 10.02 1.03
C ASP A 389 28.73 10.33 0.33
N ILE A 390 27.73 9.46 0.49
CA ILE A 390 26.41 9.62 -0.11
C ILE A 390 25.44 10.28 0.88
N LEU A 391 25.42 9.82 2.14
CA LEU A 391 24.47 10.30 3.15
C LEU A 391 24.93 11.55 3.91
N LYS A 392 26.22 11.94 3.85
CA LYS A 392 26.72 13.14 4.57
C LYS A 392 25.95 14.41 4.21
N GLY A 393 25.56 14.56 2.94
CA GLY A 393 24.78 15.71 2.48
C GLY A 393 23.36 15.69 3.04
N GLU A 394 22.70 14.55 3.03
CA GLU A 394 21.35 14.40 3.59
C GLU A 394 21.33 14.62 5.11
N LEU A 395 22.32 14.07 5.84
CA LEU A 395 22.51 14.33 7.26
C LEU A 395 22.71 15.82 7.55
N PHE A 396 23.60 16.47 6.80
CA PHE A 396 23.83 17.91 6.91
C PHE A 396 22.54 18.69 6.67
N TYR A 397 21.73 18.27 5.70
CA TYR A 397 20.43 18.90 5.45
C TYR A 397 19.51 18.82 6.65
N TYR A 398 19.32 17.62 7.22
CA TYR A 398 18.47 17.43 8.40
C TYR A 398 18.93 18.26 9.60
N GLN A 399 20.25 18.41 9.79
CA GLN A 399 20.81 19.21 10.88
C GLN A 399 20.60 20.72 10.70
N ASN A 400 20.28 21.16 9.48
CA ASN A 400 20.20 22.57 9.12
C ASN A 400 18.89 22.92 8.39
N ILE A 401 17.81 22.15 8.58
CA ILE A 401 16.51 22.47 7.96
C ILE A 401 16.14 23.94 8.24
N PRO A 402 15.80 24.73 7.20
CA PRO A 402 15.42 26.13 7.36
C PRO A 402 14.29 26.31 8.39
N ARG A 403 14.44 27.29 9.27
CA ARG A 403 13.44 27.57 10.32
C ARG A 403 12.07 27.86 9.69
N GLY A 404 11.03 27.18 10.15
CA GLY A 404 9.68 27.27 9.59
C GLY A 404 9.35 26.25 8.50
N PHE A 405 10.32 25.42 8.10
CA PHE A 405 10.14 24.33 7.14
C PHE A 405 10.14 22.94 7.77
N GLU A 406 10.28 22.83 9.09
CA GLU A 406 10.39 21.55 9.82
C GLU A 406 9.20 20.63 9.52
N ASN A 407 8.01 21.21 9.33
CA ASN A 407 6.80 20.46 9.02
C ASN A 407 6.79 19.81 7.63
N TYR A 408 7.66 20.22 6.70
CA TYR A 408 7.77 19.62 5.36
C TYR A 408 8.73 18.44 5.29
N PHE A 409 9.44 18.12 6.37
CA PHE A 409 10.44 17.05 6.38
C PHE A 409 10.15 16.06 7.51
N PRO A 410 10.62 14.80 7.40
CA PRO A 410 10.67 13.90 8.54
C PRO A 410 11.59 14.47 9.63
N ARG A 411 11.23 14.29 10.89
CA ARG A 411 12.12 14.66 11.99
C ARG A 411 13.34 13.73 12.04
N LEU A 412 14.54 14.29 12.08
CA LEU A 412 15.74 13.54 12.46
C LEU A 412 15.69 13.22 13.96
N ILE A 413 15.71 11.93 14.29
CA ILE A 413 15.64 11.43 15.66
C ILE A 413 17.05 11.22 16.21
N ASP A 414 17.91 10.55 15.43
CA ASP A 414 19.30 10.24 15.80
C ASP A 414 20.12 9.91 14.55
N TYR A 415 21.45 9.89 14.67
CA TYR A 415 22.34 9.40 13.63
C TYR A 415 23.61 8.78 14.21
N THR A 416 24.20 7.82 13.51
CA THR A 416 25.45 7.17 13.94
C THR A 416 26.40 7.00 12.77
N TYR A 417 27.68 7.34 12.99
CA TYR A 417 28.77 7.00 12.06
C TYR A 417 29.30 5.61 12.38
N VAL A 418 29.14 4.68 11.45
CA VAL A 418 29.63 3.30 11.57
C VAL A 418 31.01 3.24 10.92
N LYS A 419 32.07 3.27 11.75
CA LYS A 419 33.46 3.35 11.28
C LYS A 419 33.90 2.11 10.52
N GLU A 420 33.39 0.95 10.92
CA GLU A 420 33.74 -0.36 10.36
C GLU A 420 33.34 -0.48 8.89
N THR A 421 32.22 0.13 8.51
CA THR A 421 31.63 0.07 7.16
C THR A 421 31.71 1.40 6.40
N ASN A 422 32.28 2.45 7.01
CA ASN A 422 32.29 3.81 6.48
C ASN A 422 30.90 4.29 6.03
N SER A 423 29.88 4.03 6.86
CA SER A 423 28.48 4.33 6.59
C SER A 423 27.86 5.22 7.66
N ILE A 424 26.73 5.83 7.31
CA ILE A 424 25.89 6.58 8.24
C ILE A 424 24.57 5.81 8.39
N ASP A 425 24.12 5.68 9.64
CA ASP A 425 22.75 5.29 9.98
C ASP A 425 21.97 6.55 10.36
N LEU A 426 20.92 6.86 9.61
CA LEU A 426 20.00 7.96 9.88
C LEU A 426 18.70 7.41 10.45
N LYS A 427 18.39 7.76 11.69
CA LYS A 427 17.12 7.45 12.33
C LYS A 427 16.18 8.63 12.15
N ILE A 428 15.16 8.47 11.31
CA ILE A 428 14.21 9.53 10.95
C ILE A 428 12.77 9.08 11.22
N GLU A 429 11.88 10.03 11.45
CA GLU A 429 10.44 9.80 11.59
C GLU A 429 9.88 8.98 10.42
N TYR A 430 9.01 8.01 10.72
CA TYR A 430 8.26 7.30 9.70
C TYR A 430 7.06 8.12 9.25
N ILE A 431 6.97 8.39 7.94
CA ILE A 431 5.87 9.14 7.35
C ILE A 431 4.87 8.18 6.71
N GLU A 432 3.63 8.24 7.18
CA GLU A 432 2.51 7.54 6.54
C GLU A 432 1.91 8.40 5.42
N GLY A 433 2.05 7.95 4.18
CA GLY A 433 1.50 8.66 3.04
C GLY A 433 1.77 7.96 1.71
N ILE A 434 1.46 8.67 0.64
CA ILE A 434 1.56 8.20 -0.73
C ILE A 434 2.60 9.06 -1.46
N PRO A 435 3.71 8.48 -1.94
CA PRO A 435 4.57 9.15 -2.90
C PRO A 435 3.75 9.66 -4.10
N LEU A 436 3.95 10.91 -4.51
CA LEU A 436 3.19 11.53 -5.60
C LEU A 436 3.29 10.76 -6.92
N TYR A 437 4.33 9.94 -7.07
CA TYR A 437 4.47 9.00 -8.17
C TYR A 437 3.21 8.15 -8.37
N TYR A 438 2.64 7.58 -7.30
CA TYR A 438 1.45 6.72 -7.41
C TYR A 438 0.23 7.51 -7.85
N LEU A 439 0.08 8.75 -7.38
CA LEU A 439 -1.02 9.61 -7.84
C LEU A 439 -0.84 9.99 -9.31
N TYR A 440 0.39 10.30 -9.72
CA TYR A 440 0.69 10.66 -11.10
C TYR A 440 0.50 9.48 -12.06
N LYS A 441 0.97 8.29 -11.69
CA LYS A 441 0.76 7.02 -12.41
C LYS A 441 -0.71 6.75 -12.71
N ASN A 442 -1.58 7.11 -11.77
CA ASN A 442 -3.01 6.88 -11.88
C ASN A 442 -3.80 8.11 -12.36
N CYS A 443 -3.15 9.14 -12.88
CA CYS A 443 -3.77 10.39 -13.36
C CYS A 443 -4.59 11.14 -12.28
N LEU A 444 -4.19 11.04 -11.02
CA LEU A 444 -4.86 11.64 -9.85
C LEU A 444 -4.19 12.90 -9.33
N LEU A 445 -2.98 13.22 -9.78
CA LEU A 445 -2.30 14.47 -9.41
C LEU A 445 -2.93 15.63 -10.19
N THR A 446 -3.31 16.71 -9.52
CA THR A 446 -4.03 17.84 -10.14
C THR A 446 -3.17 19.09 -10.24
N HIS A 447 -3.62 20.10 -11.00
CA HIS A 447 -2.98 21.41 -11.05
C HIS A 447 -2.82 22.04 -9.66
N SER A 448 -3.79 21.86 -8.75
CA SER A 448 -3.68 22.36 -7.37
C SER A 448 -2.51 21.74 -6.59
N HIS A 449 -2.16 20.47 -6.88
CA HIS A 449 -0.96 19.87 -6.29
C HIS A 449 0.29 20.58 -6.81
N ILE A 450 0.38 20.82 -8.12
CA ILE A 450 1.48 21.57 -8.73
C ILE A 450 1.57 22.98 -8.13
N ASP A 451 0.44 23.66 -7.92
CA ASP A 451 0.40 24.98 -7.30
C ASP A 451 1.04 24.99 -5.92
N LYS A 452 0.61 24.07 -5.05
CA LYS A 452 1.16 23.92 -3.71
C LYS A 452 2.66 23.61 -3.73
N LEU A 453 3.12 22.75 -4.65
CA LEU A 453 4.54 22.45 -4.78
C LEU A 453 5.35 23.69 -5.22
N PHE A 454 4.82 24.50 -6.14
CA PHE A 454 5.44 25.77 -6.52
C PHE A 454 5.50 26.75 -5.34
N ASP A 455 4.43 26.87 -4.57
CA ASP A 455 4.39 27.76 -3.40
C ASP A 455 5.42 27.35 -2.35
N ILE A 456 5.54 26.04 -2.08
CA ILE A 456 6.52 25.50 -1.15
C ILE A 456 7.95 25.75 -1.64
N LEU A 457 8.24 25.44 -2.92
CA LEU A 457 9.56 25.72 -3.51
C LEU A 457 9.87 27.22 -3.51
N ASN A 458 8.91 28.07 -3.86
CA ASN A 458 9.10 29.52 -3.81
C ASN A 458 9.50 29.96 -2.40
N ASN A 459 8.76 29.53 -1.38
CA ASN A 459 9.07 29.89 0.00
C ASN A 459 10.46 29.38 0.41
N LEU A 460 10.82 28.15 0.04
CA LEU A 460 12.14 27.58 0.33
C LEU A 460 13.25 28.37 -0.36
N HIS A 461 13.09 28.65 -1.66
CA HIS A 461 14.09 29.34 -2.48
C HIS A 461 14.30 30.80 -2.08
N PHE A 462 13.28 31.46 -1.51
CA PHE A 462 13.38 32.84 -1.00
C PHE A 462 13.67 32.92 0.49
N TYR A 463 13.89 31.78 1.17
CA TYR A 463 14.34 31.77 2.54
C TYR A 463 15.64 32.57 2.67
N LYS A 464 15.75 33.41 3.70
CA LYS A 464 16.98 34.13 4.01
C LYS A 464 17.52 33.58 5.31
N ASP A 465 18.69 32.97 5.24
CA ASP A 465 19.43 32.61 6.44
C ASP A 465 20.16 33.86 6.94
N ASP A 466 19.70 34.40 8.07
CA ASP A 466 20.34 35.54 8.74
C ASP A 466 21.64 35.13 9.47
N SER A 467 21.96 33.83 9.49
CA SER A 467 23.22 33.34 10.04
C SER A 467 24.39 33.70 9.12
N LYS A 468 25.37 34.44 9.64
CA LYS A 468 26.58 34.87 8.90
C LYS A 468 27.54 33.71 8.56
N HIS A 469 27.11 32.46 8.69
CA HIS A 469 27.97 31.26 8.64
C HIS A 469 27.57 30.22 7.58
N ALA A 470 26.49 30.44 6.83
CA ALA A 470 26.12 29.54 5.73
C ALA A 470 27.08 29.70 4.53
N ILE A 471 27.73 28.60 4.12
CA ILE A 471 28.55 28.54 2.91
C ILE A 471 27.61 28.53 1.70
N CYS A 472 27.50 29.64 0.97
CA CYS A 472 26.73 29.69 -0.28
C CYS A 472 27.52 29.10 -1.44
N ALA A 473 26.85 28.31 -2.28
CA ALA A 473 27.45 27.79 -3.50
C ALA A 473 27.71 28.95 -4.48
N THR A 474 28.91 29.00 -5.08
CA THR A 474 29.20 29.98 -6.14
C THR A 474 28.65 29.51 -7.48
N SER A 475 28.46 30.42 -8.44
CA SER A 475 28.07 30.06 -9.82
C SER A 475 29.04 29.05 -10.45
N ASN A 476 30.32 29.08 -10.09
CA ASN A 476 31.30 28.09 -10.55
C ASN A 476 31.04 26.70 -9.94
N ASN A 477 30.70 26.63 -8.65
CA ASN A 477 30.31 25.37 -8.01
C ASN A 477 29.05 24.78 -8.66
N ILE A 478 28.07 25.63 -8.97
CA ILE A 478 26.85 25.23 -9.69
C ILE A 478 27.20 24.66 -11.07
N LYS A 479 28.00 25.38 -11.86
CA LYS A 479 28.42 24.91 -13.19
C LYS A 479 29.10 23.54 -13.11
N ASN A 480 30.02 23.36 -12.14
CA ASN A 480 30.71 22.10 -11.92
C ASN A 480 29.74 20.98 -11.49
N ASN A 481 28.73 21.29 -10.67
CA ASN A 481 27.74 20.31 -10.22
C ASN A 481 26.82 19.82 -11.35
N TYR A 482 26.69 20.56 -12.45
CA TYR A 482 26.06 20.07 -13.67
C TYR A 482 27.08 19.41 -14.61
N VAL A 483 28.04 20.16 -15.13
CA VAL A 483 28.89 19.73 -16.25
C VAL A 483 29.93 18.71 -15.80
N LYS A 484 30.83 19.12 -14.89
CA LYS A 484 31.93 18.26 -14.41
C LYS A 484 31.42 16.97 -13.77
N LYS A 485 30.33 17.06 -12.99
CA LYS A 485 29.67 15.90 -12.38
C LYS A 485 29.15 14.92 -13.43
N LEU A 486 28.48 15.42 -14.47
CA LEU A 486 27.92 14.58 -15.53
C LEU A 486 29.02 13.91 -16.35
N THR A 487 30.05 14.67 -16.77
CA THR A 487 31.23 14.12 -17.47
C THR A 487 31.94 13.05 -16.64
N ASN A 488 32.15 13.30 -15.35
CA ASN A 488 32.77 12.33 -14.45
C ASN A 488 31.96 11.04 -14.30
N ARG A 489 30.62 11.13 -14.33
CA ARG A 489 29.75 9.95 -14.30
C ARG A 489 29.81 9.18 -15.61
N PHE A 490 29.79 9.89 -16.73
CA PHE A 490 29.89 9.28 -18.06
C PHE A 490 31.19 8.48 -18.20
N ASN A 491 32.33 9.07 -17.86
CA ASN A 491 33.64 8.42 -17.95
C ASN A 491 33.83 7.20 -17.03
N LYS A 492 32.94 7.03 -16.03
CA LYS A 492 32.99 5.93 -15.06
C LYS A 492 32.00 4.81 -15.38
N GLN A 493 31.19 4.94 -16.43
CA GLN A 493 30.14 3.99 -16.78
C GLN A 493 30.30 3.57 -18.23
N ASP A 494 29.99 2.30 -18.50
CA ASP A 494 29.95 1.80 -19.86
C ASP A 494 28.54 2.01 -20.43
N TYR A 495 28.42 2.88 -21.43
CA TYR A 495 27.18 3.13 -22.15
C TYR A 495 27.19 2.31 -23.44
N TYR A 496 26.24 1.40 -23.59
CA TYR A 496 26.12 0.58 -24.80
C TYR A 496 25.34 1.26 -25.94
N PHE A 497 24.98 2.54 -25.77
CA PHE A 497 24.30 3.33 -26.79
C PHE A 497 25.33 4.02 -27.69
N GLU A 498 25.28 3.75 -28.99
CA GLU A 498 26.25 4.28 -29.97
C GLU A 498 26.26 5.82 -30.04
N ASP A 499 25.13 6.47 -29.73
CA ASP A 499 24.95 7.91 -29.77
C ASP A 499 25.25 8.61 -28.43
N ALA A 500 25.77 7.90 -27.42
CA ALA A 500 25.87 8.42 -26.06
C ALA A 500 26.77 9.65 -25.91
N ASP A 501 27.93 9.68 -26.59
CA ASP A 501 28.82 10.84 -26.61
C ASP A 501 28.15 12.06 -27.25
N VAL A 502 27.37 11.85 -28.32
CA VAL A 502 26.66 12.92 -29.03
C VAL A 502 25.59 13.52 -28.13
N VAL A 503 24.81 12.68 -27.46
CA VAL A 503 23.77 13.10 -26.52
C VAL A 503 24.38 13.85 -25.33
N LEU A 504 25.49 13.34 -24.76
CA LEU A 504 26.18 14.03 -23.67
C LEU A 504 26.67 15.41 -24.09
N LYS A 505 27.28 15.50 -25.27
CA LYS A 505 27.81 16.77 -25.80
C LYS A 505 26.68 17.78 -26.01
N ASP A 506 25.57 17.38 -26.61
CA ASP A 506 24.38 18.23 -26.78
C ASP A 506 23.88 18.79 -25.44
N ILE A 507 23.80 17.92 -24.41
CA ILE A 507 23.39 18.32 -23.07
C ILE A 507 24.37 19.35 -22.49
N ILE A 508 25.67 19.08 -22.53
CA ILE A 508 26.69 19.99 -21.97
C ILE A 508 26.67 21.32 -22.70
N ASP A 509 26.71 21.31 -24.03
CA ASP A 509 26.70 22.51 -24.87
C ASP A 509 25.43 23.34 -24.61
N GLY A 510 24.28 22.68 -24.41
CA GLY A 510 23.02 23.33 -24.07
C GLY A 510 23.00 23.96 -22.67
N ILE A 511 23.49 23.25 -21.66
CA ILE A 511 23.65 23.78 -20.30
C ILE A 511 24.57 25.00 -20.32
N GLU A 512 25.71 24.93 -21.02
CA GLU A 512 26.67 26.04 -21.09
C GLU A 512 26.16 27.23 -21.88
N ARG A 513 25.49 27.00 -23.01
CA ARG A 513 24.91 28.06 -23.86
C ARG A 513 23.83 28.87 -23.16
N HIS A 514 23.03 28.20 -22.34
CA HIS A 514 21.91 28.84 -21.62
C HIS A 514 22.21 29.04 -20.12
N PHE A 515 23.47 28.93 -19.70
CA PHE A 515 23.85 28.95 -18.30
C PHE A 515 23.47 30.28 -17.63
N ASP A 516 22.42 30.24 -16.80
CA ASP A 516 21.91 31.38 -16.06
C ASP A 516 21.35 30.91 -14.70
N PRO A 517 22.22 30.46 -13.78
CA PRO A 517 21.79 29.87 -12.53
C PRO A 517 21.19 30.92 -11.60
N VAL A 518 20.15 30.54 -10.86
CA VAL A 518 19.59 31.37 -9.80
C VAL A 518 19.93 30.71 -8.47
N VAL A 519 20.98 31.22 -7.82
CA VAL A 519 21.49 30.67 -6.57
C VAL A 519 20.60 31.08 -5.42
N SER A 520 20.02 30.09 -4.75
CA SER A 520 19.28 30.24 -3.50
C SER A 520 20.14 29.82 -2.30
N SER A 521 19.80 30.35 -1.13
CA SER A 521 20.34 29.94 0.18
C SER A 521 19.93 28.50 0.55
N ALA A 522 18.79 28.02 0.04
CA ALA A 522 18.25 26.71 0.33
C ALA A 522 17.50 26.15 -0.90
N ILE A 523 17.87 24.96 -1.34
CA ILE A 523 17.11 24.15 -2.29
C ILE A 523 16.80 22.78 -1.65
N HIS A 524 15.88 22.01 -2.21
CA HIS A 524 15.71 20.62 -1.79
C HIS A 524 16.78 19.71 -2.42
N GLY A 525 17.09 19.95 -3.70
CA GLY A 525 18.13 19.30 -4.49
C GLY A 525 17.80 17.91 -5.02
N ASP A 526 16.73 17.25 -4.59
CA ASP A 526 16.18 16.06 -5.25
C ASP A 526 14.64 16.05 -5.26
N PHE A 527 14.03 17.14 -5.73
CA PHE A 527 12.59 17.40 -5.63
C PHE A 527 11.78 16.81 -6.79
N TRP A 528 11.46 15.52 -6.74
CA TRP A 528 10.75 14.76 -7.78
C TRP A 528 9.69 13.86 -7.15
N PHE A 529 8.70 13.39 -7.92
CA PHE A 529 7.47 12.78 -7.36
C PHE A 529 7.70 11.57 -6.46
N SER A 530 8.73 10.76 -6.71
CA SER A 530 9.10 9.64 -5.85
C SER A 530 9.60 10.06 -4.46
N ASN A 531 10.12 11.29 -4.30
CA ASN A 531 10.62 11.84 -3.03
C ASN A 531 9.62 12.78 -2.33
N ILE A 532 8.41 12.93 -2.88
CA ILE A 532 7.38 13.80 -2.32
C ILE A 532 6.23 12.91 -1.85
N ILE A 533 6.01 12.86 -0.54
CA ILE A 533 4.96 12.06 0.09
C ILE A 533 3.78 12.98 0.43
N LEU A 534 2.60 12.65 -0.08
CA LEU A 534 1.34 13.22 0.38
C LEU A 534 0.81 12.35 1.53
N THR A 535 0.77 12.91 2.74
CA THR A 535 0.21 12.22 3.90
C THR A 535 -1.30 12.07 3.77
N TYR A 536 -1.89 11.10 4.47
CA TYR A 536 -3.34 10.85 4.40
C TYR A 536 -4.19 12.00 4.97
N ASP A 537 -3.61 12.86 5.80
CA ASP A 537 -4.21 14.10 6.29
C ASP A 537 -3.97 15.32 5.36
N GLY A 538 -3.31 15.12 4.21
CA GLY A 538 -3.20 16.11 3.14
C GLY A 538 -2.00 17.05 3.21
N PHE A 539 -0.97 16.72 3.99
CA PHE A 539 0.29 17.47 4.06
C PHE A 539 1.36 16.87 3.15
N TYR A 540 2.33 17.70 2.75
CA TYR A 540 3.47 17.25 1.97
C TYR A 540 4.68 17.03 2.88
N LYS A 541 5.35 15.90 2.67
CA LYS A 541 6.64 15.56 3.30
C LYS A 541 7.65 15.24 2.22
N PHE A 542 8.86 15.79 2.33
CA PHE A 542 9.93 15.59 1.35
C PHE A 542 11.07 14.78 1.96
N VAL A 543 11.67 13.91 1.14
CA VAL A 543 12.76 13.01 1.55
C VAL A 543 13.91 13.06 0.54
N ASP A 544 15.07 12.51 0.91
CA ASP A 544 16.25 12.43 0.04
C ASP A 544 16.78 13.82 -0.40
N MET A 545 16.72 14.79 0.51
CA MET A 545 17.27 16.14 0.31
C MET A 545 18.78 16.10 0.03
N LYS A 546 19.26 16.99 -0.85
CA LYS A 546 20.69 17.21 -1.05
C LYS A 546 21.19 18.38 -0.20
N GLY A 547 22.03 18.08 0.78
CA GLY A 547 22.80 19.09 1.52
C GLY A 547 24.25 19.21 1.05
N SER A 548 24.49 19.14 -0.26
CA SER A 548 25.84 19.36 -0.80
C SER A 548 25.87 19.77 -2.28
N VAL A 549 26.82 20.63 -2.65
CA VAL A 549 27.14 21.03 -4.02
C VAL A 549 28.65 20.90 -4.23
N GLU A 550 29.09 20.18 -5.26
CA GLU A 550 30.52 19.94 -5.53
C GLU A 550 31.30 19.44 -4.29
N ASP A 551 30.72 18.48 -3.55
CA ASP A 551 31.24 17.93 -2.28
C ASP A 551 31.34 18.93 -1.11
N ILE A 552 30.94 20.18 -1.30
CA ILE A 552 30.80 21.19 -0.24
C ILE A 552 29.44 20.97 0.44
N LEU A 553 29.43 20.78 1.76
CA LEU A 553 28.19 20.70 2.54
C LEU A 553 27.53 22.08 2.59
N THR A 554 26.33 22.17 2.03
CA THR A 554 25.54 23.40 1.95
C THR A 554 24.08 23.08 1.60
N LEU A 555 23.16 23.93 2.06
CA LEU A 555 21.76 23.93 1.60
C LEU A 555 21.61 24.73 0.30
N SER A 556 22.56 25.61 0.02
CA SER A 556 22.53 26.52 -1.11
C SER A 556 22.69 25.76 -2.42
N GLY A 557 21.99 26.22 -3.45
CA GLY A 557 22.06 25.62 -4.75
C GLY A 557 21.28 26.40 -5.79
N ASP A 558 21.23 25.86 -7.01
CA ASP A 558 20.51 26.44 -8.12
C ASP A 558 19.05 25.99 -8.11
N ILE A 559 18.10 26.92 -8.13
CA ILE A 559 16.67 26.59 -8.12
C ILE A 559 16.24 25.75 -9.32
N TYR A 560 16.96 25.86 -10.45
CA TYR A 560 16.73 25.05 -11.64
C TYR A 560 16.96 23.56 -11.39
N TYR A 561 17.73 23.20 -10.36
CA TYR A 561 17.90 21.81 -9.97
C TYR A 561 16.58 21.22 -9.45
N ASP A 562 15.87 21.95 -8.57
CA ASP A 562 14.57 21.53 -8.03
C ASP A 562 13.50 21.53 -9.11
N TYR A 563 13.39 22.61 -9.88
CA TYR A 563 12.42 22.68 -10.97
C TYR A 563 12.71 21.65 -12.06
N GLY A 564 13.98 21.35 -12.36
CA GLY A 564 14.35 20.32 -13.33
C GLY A 564 14.02 18.92 -12.83
N LYS A 565 14.23 18.64 -11.54
CA LYS A 565 13.78 17.40 -10.90
C LYS A 565 12.27 17.26 -10.89
N LEU A 566 11.53 18.34 -10.66
CA LEU A 566 10.08 18.30 -10.74
C LEU A 566 9.59 18.12 -12.18
N TYR A 567 10.24 18.81 -13.12
CA TYR A 567 9.90 18.74 -14.54
C TYR A 567 10.13 17.35 -15.11
N GLN A 568 11.21 16.65 -14.73
CA GLN A 568 11.45 15.28 -15.17
C GLN A 568 10.26 14.36 -14.80
N SER A 569 9.69 14.52 -13.59
CA SER A 569 8.54 13.74 -13.14
C SER A 569 7.27 14.09 -13.92
N ILE A 570 7.07 15.38 -14.21
CA ILE A 570 5.94 15.87 -15.02
C ILE A 570 6.03 15.42 -16.48
N LEU A 571 7.23 15.12 -16.97
CA LEU A 571 7.42 14.49 -18.26
C LEU A 571 7.16 12.97 -18.22
N GLY A 572 6.93 12.38 -17.04
CA GLY A 572 6.69 10.95 -16.90
C GLY A 572 7.95 10.11 -16.67
N TYR A 573 9.08 10.72 -16.30
CA TYR A 573 10.31 9.97 -15.99
C TYR A 573 10.09 8.89 -14.92
N ASP A 574 9.37 9.20 -13.84
CA ASP A 574 9.05 8.21 -12.79
C ASP A 574 8.26 7.02 -13.33
N LEU A 575 7.42 7.21 -14.36
CA LEU A 575 6.67 6.14 -15.00
C LEU A 575 7.61 5.22 -15.80
N VAL A 576 8.51 5.81 -16.57
CA VAL A 576 9.54 5.09 -17.35
C VAL A 576 10.47 4.30 -16.43
N LEU A 577 10.91 4.90 -15.33
CA LEU A 577 11.81 4.27 -14.36
C LEU A 577 11.18 3.05 -13.68
N ASN A 578 9.86 3.06 -13.49
CA ASN A 578 9.10 1.99 -12.86
C ASN A 578 8.34 1.11 -13.88
N ASP A 579 8.79 1.11 -15.14
CA ASP A 579 8.27 0.26 -16.23
C ASP A 579 6.73 0.30 -16.38
N CYS A 580 6.16 1.51 -16.28
CA CYS A 580 4.73 1.71 -16.40
C CYS A 580 4.34 1.98 -17.86
N GLU A 581 3.49 1.13 -18.42
CA GLU A 581 2.91 1.36 -19.76
C GLU A 581 1.98 2.59 -19.75
N SER A 582 2.12 3.44 -20.77
CA SER A 582 1.28 4.64 -20.93
C SER A 582 0.11 4.37 -21.88
N SER A 583 -1.12 4.44 -21.38
CA SER A 583 -2.32 4.50 -22.21
C SER A 583 -2.40 5.83 -22.97
N GLU A 584 -3.26 5.92 -23.99
CA GLU A 584 -3.46 7.18 -24.71
C GLU A 584 -3.98 8.30 -23.80
N SER A 585 -4.93 7.98 -22.90
CA SER A 585 -5.41 8.90 -21.87
C SER A 585 -4.29 9.39 -20.93
N SER A 586 -3.32 8.52 -20.61
CA SER A 586 -2.16 8.90 -19.78
C SER A 586 -1.24 9.88 -20.51
N LYS A 587 -1.08 9.76 -21.83
CA LYS A 587 -0.27 10.70 -22.63
C LYS A 587 -0.90 12.08 -22.69
N GLU A 588 -2.21 12.16 -22.89
CA GLU A 588 -2.96 13.44 -22.87
C GLU A 588 -2.82 14.12 -21.49
N TYR A 589 -2.93 13.34 -20.42
CA TYR A 589 -2.72 13.82 -19.06
C TYR A 589 -1.30 14.36 -18.84
N ILE A 590 -0.26 13.63 -19.26
CA ILE A 590 1.15 14.07 -19.17
C ILE A 590 1.35 15.39 -19.95
N GLN A 591 0.82 15.49 -21.16
CA GLN A 591 0.94 16.70 -21.98
C GLN A 591 0.23 17.90 -21.33
N SER A 592 -0.98 17.70 -20.77
CA SER A 592 -1.70 18.74 -20.03
C SER A 592 -0.89 19.25 -18.83
N MET A 593 -0.34 18.34 -18.03
CA MET A 593 0.50 18.66 -16.87
C MET A 593 1.80 19.37 -17.27
N LYS A 594 2.43 18.95 -18.38
CA LYS A 594 3.60 19.61 -18.98
C LYS A 594 3.29 21.06 -19.36
N SER A 595 2.24 21.28 -20.15
CA SER A 595 1.86 22.64 -20.59
C SER A 595 1.52 23.54 -19.40
N TYR A 596 0.81 23.02 -18.39
CA TYR A 596 0.51 23.76 -17.16
C TYR A 596 1.77 24.16 -16.39
N PHE A 597 2.69 23.21 -16.20
CA PHE A 597 3.96 23.45 -15.50
C PHE A 597 4.86 24.47 -16.21
N LEU A 598 5.01 24.35 -17.53
CA LEU A 598 5.81 25.28 -18.33
C LEU A 598 5.23 26.69 -18.29
N LYS A 599 3.89 26.83 -18.37
CA LYS A 599 3.21 28.12 -18.19
C LYS A 599 3.55 28.75 -16.83
N LYS A 600 3.56 27.95 -15.76
CA LYS A 600 3.98 28.43 -14.43
C LYS A 600 5.44 28.84 -14.40
N CYS A 601 6.36 28.04 -14.95
CA CYS A 601 7.77 28.40 -15.03
C CYS A 601 7.99 29.74 -15.78
N SER A 602 7.32 29.92 -16.92
CA SER A 602 7.38 31.17 -17.69
C SER A 602 6.84 32.35 -16.90
N SER A 603 5.71 32.19 -16.20
CA SER A 603 5.13 33.26 -15.35
C SER A 603 6.05 33.69 -14.19
N LYS A 604 6.91 32.78 -13.71
CA LYS A 604 7.93 33.05 -12.69
C LYS A 604 9.21 33.68 -13.29
N GLY A 605 9.32 33.76 -14.62
CA GLY A 605 10.49 34.29 -15.32
C GLY A 605 11.63 33.30 -15.47
N LEU A 606 11.38 31.99 -15.35
CA LEU A 606 12.43 30.99 -15.56
C LEU A 606 12.76 30.85 -17.06
N ASN A 607 14.05 30.90 -17.39
CA ASN A 607 14.58 30.48 -18.69
C ASN A 607 14.26 29.00 -18.98
N ILE A 608 13.26 28.77 -19.84
CA ILE A 608 12.77 27.43 -20.18
C ILE A 608 13.82 26.58 -20.91
N ASN A 609 14.68 27.19 -21.73
CA ASN A 609 15.73 26.45 -22.43
C ASN A 609 16.78 25.92 -21.43
N TYR A 610 17.20 26.76 -20.48
CA TYR A 610 18.11 26.32 -19.42
C TYR A 610 17.48 25.20 -18.58
N LEU A 611 16.21 25.34 -18.18
CA LEU A 611 15.46 24.31 -17.44
C LEU A 611 15.42 22.96 -18.18
N LYS A 612 15.16 22.97 -19.49
CA LYS A 612 15.12 21.74 -20.31
C LYS A 612 16.46 21.04 -20.34
N TYR A 613 17.56 21.75 -20.61
CA TYR A 613 18.89 21.13 -20.65
C TYR A 613 19.37 20.66 -19.26
N VAL A 614 19.05 21.40 -18.19
CA VAL A 614 19.27 20.96 -16.81
C VAL A 614 18.53 19.64 -16.57
N THR A 615 17.24 19.58 -16.91
CA THR A 615 16.40 18.38 -16.76
C THR A 615 16.96 17.19 -17.54
N LYS A 616 17.33 17.39 -18.81
CA LYS A 616 17.93 16.37 -19.67
C LYS A 616 19.23 15.83 -19.06
N GLY A 617 20.09 16.71 -18.54
CA GLY A 617 21.32 16.32 -17.85
C GLY A 617 21.07 15.58 -16.53
N LEU A 618 20.03 15.94 -15.78
CA LEU A 618 19.63 15.23 -14.56
C LEU A 618 19.19 13.79 -14.87
N VAL A 619 18.34 13.60 -15.88
CA VAL A 619 17.86 12.29 -16.32
C VAL A 619 18.99 11.44 -16.88
N PHE A 620 19.82 12.00 -17.78
CA PHE A 620 21.01 11.32 -18.32
C PHE A 620 21.96 10.88 -17.19
N GLY A 621 22.14 11.74 -16.19
CA GLY A 621 23.01 11.47 -15.05
C GLY A 621 22.57 10.32 -14.14
N VAL A 622 21.37 9.76 -14.32
CA VAL A 622 20.84 8.64 -13.52
C VAL A 622 21.46 7.30 -13.90
N TYR A 623 21.98 7.11 -15.11
CA TYR A 623 22.60 5.84 -15.55
C TYR A 623 23.67 5.31 -14.58
N HIS A 624 24.44 6.20 -13.97
CA HIS A 624 25.40 5.86 -12.92
C HIS A 624 24.77 5.20 -11.67
N SER A 625 23.51 5.49 -11.37
CA SER A 625 22.76 4.95 -10.22
C SER A 625 21.91 3.72 -10.53
N ILE A 626 21.57 3.45 -11.79
CA ILE A 626 20.62 2.39 -12.19
C ILE A 626 21.26 1.18 -12.86
N THR A 627 22.55 0.94 -12.59
CA THR A 627 23.29 -0.19 -13.19
C THR A 627 22.62 -1.55 -12.98
N HIS A 628 21.88 -1.71 -11.87
CA HIS A 628 21.16 -2.91 -11.48
C HIS A 628 19.82 -3.12 -12.21
N LEU A 629 19.29 -2.11 -12.91
CA LEU A 629 18.04 -2.24 -13.67
C LEU A 629 18.24 -3.02 -14.98
N SER A 630 17.14 -3.56 -15.50
CA SER A 630 17.10 -4.31 -16.76
C SER A 630 17.53 -3.45 -17.96
N CYS A 631 17.96 -4.12 -19.04
CA CYS A 631 18.27 -3.43 -20.30
C CYS A 631 17.03 -2.74 -20.88
N ASP A 632 15.84 -3.29 -20.69
CA ASP A 632 14.59 -2.71 -21.21
C ASP A 632 14.29 -1.35 -20.56
N ILE A 633 14.38 -1.25 -19.23
CA ILE A 633 14.18 0.03 -18.52
C ILE A 633 15.23 1.05 -18.95
N LYS A 634 16.50 0.62 -19.09
CA LYS A 634 17.57 1.51 -19.60
C LYS A 634 17.24 2.00 -21.01
N ASN A 635 16.83 1.12 -21.93
CA ASN A 635 16.43 1.51 -23.27
C ASN A 635 15.24 2.51 -23.24
N ASN A 636 14.23 2.26 -22.42
CA ASN A 636 13.09 3.15 -22.26
C ASN A 636 13.51 4.54 -21.75
N ILE A 637 14.46 4.62 -20.82
CA ILE A 637 15.03 5.89 -20.35
C ILE A 637 15.81 6.58 -21.48
N TRP A 638 16.55 5.84 -22.30
CA TRP A 638 17.28 6.40 -23.45
C TRP A 638 16.32 7.00 -24.48
N GLU A 639 15.27 6.28 -24.85
CA GLU A 639 14.22 6.78 -25.74
C GLU A 639 13.47 7.97 -25.13
N PHE A 640 13.25 7.98 -23.82
CA PHE A 640 12.68 9.11 -23.12
C PHE A 640 13.54 10.38 -23.23
N ILE A 641 14.86 10.28 -23.08
CA ILE A 641 15.80 11.42 -23.26
C ILE A 641 15.72 11.97 -24.68
N LYS A 642 15.52 11.10 -25.68
CA LYS A 642 15.41 11.47 -27.10
C LYS A 642 14.00 11.87 -27.53
N SER A 643 13.00 11.67 -26.66
CA SER A 643 11.60 11.88 -27.00
C SER A 643 11.29 13.35 -27.35
N PRO A 644 10.28 13.61 -28.20
CA PRO A 644 9.77 14.96 -28.43
C PRO A 644 9.28 15.61 -27.13
N LEU A 645 8.76 14.81 -26.20
CA LEU A 645 8.31 15.32 -24.90
C LEU A 645 9.43 16.05 -24.14
N MET A 646 10.66 15.54 -24.21
CA MET A 646 11.86 16.14 -23.62
C MET A 646 12.47 17.24 -24.49
N ASN A 647 12.49 17.06 -25.82
CA ASN A 647 13.28 17.90 -26.73
C ASN A 647 12.48 19.00 -27.47
N ASP A 648 11.15 18.91 -27.51
CA ASP A 648 10.33 19.89 -28.22
C ASP A 648 10.47 21.27 -27.58
N ILE A 649 11.00 22.19 -28.37
CA ILE A 649 10.87 23.62 -28.17
C ILE A 649 9.46 23.91 -28.68
N GLU A 650 8.45 24.00 -27.80
CA GLU A 650 7.23 24.70 -28.19
C GLU A 650 7.68 26.06 -28.70
N SER A 651 7.62 26.21 -30.01
CA SER A 651 7.75 27.48 -30.70
C SER A 651 6.74 28.42 -30.07
N ASP A 652 7.16 29.65 -29.80
CA ASP A 652 6.30 30.76 -29.40
C ASP A 652 5.02 30.80 -30.25
N ALA A 653 3.97 30.13 -29.77
CA ALA A 653 2.62 30.21 -30.30
C ALA A 653 1.74 30.60 -29.12
N ILE A 654 1.69 31.92 -28.96
CA ILE A 654 0.70 32.70 -28.23
C ILE A 654 -0.67 31.99 -28.24
N PHE A 655 -1.22 31.73 -27.05
CA PHE A 655 -2.66 31.64 -26.80
C PHE A 655 -3.01 32.43 -25.54
#